data_AF-A0A9D6VWL4-F1
#
_entry.id   AF-A0A9D6VWL4-F1
#
_cell.length_a   1.000
_cell.length_b   1.000
_cell.length_c   1.000
_cell.angle_alpha   90.00
_cell.angle_beta   90.00
_cell.angle_gamma   90.00
#
_symmetry.space_group_name_H-M   'P 1'
#
loop_
_entity.id
_entity.type
_entity.pdbx_description
1 polymer ?
#
loop_
_entity_poly.entity_id
_entity_poly.type
_entity_poly.pdbx_seq_one_letter_code
_entity_poly.pdbx_strand_id
1 'polypeptide(L)'
;MSSSPVPASATPTNDGSRAGYLREQRERHGRRAIAALPVEHPREFATALGRVTVELWGPPGIAVGQSQAWLPSFSCPLARNALEWILRGRVAEVADLLVVPHTCDSLQALAAQVIDLGAGDVPAVTFYHPRNDDPLLRATFVRDELARFRTALERRLGPIADEALSGAVALHRESDRLARRLLDEGPREGLGEAERYGLLRRREWTWVEDQIAALGAALDRPAVPPGSRRGVPILLSGIVPEPPGLLDALADSGLRVAADDLAGLGRRIPERLPPPTGDPIQDLAARYESLAPCSTRTGHLERRIDHVVSRARAAGVRGALFVVISRCEPELFDLPQLREALRGAGIPSAVIETELEASLPGSLRTRIEAFAESVTGGDGPTAFPAAAPLRDPASLRGIPLRVSTPSTFRKAHHLLEARLAGPAVLAVQSFRRLRKLGRKPPPAPFGPPLRASVALRGILEQYYLEGRTADGARPVAWVTSGAPVEILRPLGYYVAYPENHAAICAARKKAQGLCEAAEQEGYSRNLCSYARTDFGMVISGRTPVGRVPRPDLLVTCTNICQTVAGWYRVLSRRLGVPLVVIDTPFLQGGLQPHHVRYVRRQIEDFAAVAERVAGRTLSMNRLDETVGLAQEASMLWGECLEMGRRRPAPWFGIEAFLYMAPMVILRGTDVPIRFYRALLAELRERVGRGVAGVEGERIRLLWDNLPVWSELRRMSELLGRYRANFVAATYTHAWSDCADLLQPGDPFESAARTYASVLLNRDLATRARELADIGRRFGADGAVFHADRSCKPYSLGQHGLRERLAARHGLPGLVVEMDHSDPRDVAGEASANRMEAFLEGLGGVGES
;
A
#
# COMPACT_ATOMS: atom_id res chain seq x y z
N MET A 1 46.70 -13.87 -48.26
CA MET A 1 47.27 -13.96 -46.89
C MET A 1 46.67 -12.81 -46.07
N SER A 2 45.80 -12.98 -45.09
CA SER A 2 45.14 -14.16 -44.53
C SER A 2 43.67 -13.80 -44.27
N SER A 3 42.79 -14.42 -45.05
CA SER A 3 41.36 -14.52 -44.82
C SER A 3 41.15 -15.36 -43.56
N SER A 4 40.72 -14.75 -42.45
CA SER A 4 40.26 -15.53 -41.31
C SER A 4 38.84 -16.07 -41.59
N PRO A 5 38.58 -17.35 -41.31
CA PRO A 5 37.37 -18.02 -41.77
C PRO A 5 36.16 -17.58 -40.93
N VAL A 6 35.04 -17.37 -41.60
CA VAL A 6 33.71 -17.48 -40.97
C VAL A 6 33.61 -18.88 -40.37
N PRO A 7 33.34 -19.06 -39.06
CA PRO A 7 33.11 -20.39 -38.53
C PRO A 7 31.78 -20.92 -39.10
N ALA A 8 31.86 -22.06 -39.76
CA ALA A 8 30.72 -22.83 -40.21
C ALA A 8 29.92 -23.39 -39.02
N SER A 9 28.60 -23.40 -39.21
CA SER A 9 27.53 -24.04 -38.42
C SER A 9 27.38 -23.63 -36.96
N ALA A 10 26.77 -22.45 -36.73
CA ALA A 10 25.95 -22.28 -35.54
C ALA A 10 24.62 -23.01 -35.77
N THR A 11 24.34 -24.02 -34.96
CA THR A 11 22.99 -24.54 -34.65
C THR A 11 21.99 -23.38 -34.61
N PRO A 12 20.70 -23.55 -34.99
CA PRO A 12 19.74 -22.45 -34.91
C PRO A 12 19.80 -21.85 -33.50
N THR A 13 20.28 -20.60 -33.40
CA THR A 13 20.54 -19.91 -32.13
C THR A 13 19.25 -19.66 -31.35
N ASN A 14 18.12 -19.77 -32.06
CA ASN A 14 16.78 -19.64 -31.54
C ASN A 14 16.05 -20.97 -31.72
N ASP A 15 15.85 -21.67 -30.60
CA ASP A 15 15.06 -22.89 -30.48
C ASP A 15 13.54 -22.61 -30.41
N GLY A 16 13.12 -21.38 -30.71
CA GLY A 16 11.76 -20.88 -30.55
C GLY A 16 11.44 -20.42 -29.13
N SER A 17 12.36 -20.56 -28.17
CA SER A 17 12.15 -20.13 -26.79
C SER A 17 12.55 -18.66 -26.56
N ARG A 18 12.01 -18.07 -25.48
CA ARG A 18 12.42 -16.74 -25.01
C ARG A 18 13.93 -16.65 -24.75
N ALA A 19 14.53 -17.69 -24.17
CA ALA A 19 15.97 -17.72 -23.90
C ALA A 19 16.80 -17.83 -25.19
N GLY A 20 16.35 -18.63 -26.15
CA GLY A 20 16.95 -18.73 -27.49
C GLY A 20 16.96 -17.38 -28.21
N TYR A 21 15.82 -16.69 -28.24
CA TYR A 21 15.73 -15.36 -28.83
C TYR A 21 16.67 -14.35 -28.16
N LEU A 22 16.73 -14.31 -26.83
CA LEU A 22 17.62 -13.37 -26.12
C LEU A 22 19.11 -13.67 -26.37
N ARG A 23 19.49 -14.95 -26.49
CA ARG A 23 20.85 -15.33 -26.92
C ARG A 23 21.14 -14.85 -28.33
N GLU A 24 20.21 -15.03 -29.26
CA GLU A 24 20.35 -14.53 -30.63
C GLU A 24 20.55 -13.01 -30.67
N GLN A 25 19.74 -12.25 -29.93
CA GLN A 25 19.88 -10.78 -29.86
C GLN A 25 21.26 -10.36 -29.34
N ARG A 26 21.79 -11.08 -28.34
CA ARG A 26 23.12 -10.82 -27.81
C ARG A 26 24.23 -11.19 -28.81
N GLU A 27 24.16 -12.37 -29.41
CA GLU A 27 25.24 -12.94 -30.22
C GLU A 27 25.30 -12.35 -31.64
N ARG A 28 24.15 -12.05 -32.25
CA ARG A 28 24.07 -11.51 -33.62
C ARG A 28 23.99 -10.00 -33.68
N HIS A 29 23.33 -9.37 -32.71
CA HIS A 29 23.07 -7.94 -32.72
C HIS A 29 23.80 -7.17 -31.62
N GLY A 30 24.56 -7.85 -30.75
CA GLY A 30 25.24 -7.22 -29.62
C GLY A 30 24.30 -6.64 -28.56
N ARG A 31 23.00 -6.92 -28.63
CA ARG A 31 21.99 -6.35 -27.74
C ARG A 31 21.95 -7.13 -26.43
N ARG A 32 22.35 -6.48 -25.34
CA ARG A 32 22.14 -6.98 -23.97
C ARG A 32 20.70 -6.71 -23.52
N ALA A 33 20.35 -7.12 -22.30
CA ALA A 33 19.01 -6.91 -21.77
C ALA A 33 18.95 -6.05 -20.51
N ILE A 34 17.79 -5.44 -20.30
CA ILE A 34 17.33 -4.88 -19.03
C ILE A 34 16.12 -5.69 -18.59
N ALA A 35 16.14 -6.20 -17.36
CA ALA A 35 14.99 -6.85 -16.76
C ALA A 35 14.04 -5.79 -16.17
N ALA A 36 12.74 -6.02 -16.22
CA ALA A 36 11.77 -5.12 -15.60
C ALA A 36 10.66 -5.88 -14.88
N LEU A 37 10.24 -5.38 -13.72
CA LEU A 37 9.02 -5.88 -13.06
C LEU A 37 7.77 -5.13 -13.57
N PRO A 38 6.58 -5.70 -13.33
CA PRO A 38 5.29 -5.05 -13.58
C PRO A 38 5.11 -3.74 -12.79
N VAL A 39 4.17 -2.87 -13.15
CA VAL A 39 3.21 -3.01 -14.27
C VAL A 39 3.66 -2.20 -15.48
N GLU A 40 4.15 -0.98 -15.29
CA GLU A 40 4.58 -0.09 -16.38
C GLU A 40 5.98 0.47 -16.09
N HIS A 41 6.79 0.63 -17.13
CA HIS A 41 8.10 1.27 -17.06
C HIS A 41 8.41 1.88 -18.43
N PRO A 42 9.23 2.95 -18.49
CA PRO A 42 9.58 3.60 -19.75
C PRO A 42 10.62 2.77 -20.53
N ARG A 43 10.14 1.73 -21.22
CA ARG A 43 10.93 0.76 -21.99
C ARG A 43 11.72 1.38 -23.14
N GLU A 44 11.29 2.56 -23.59
CA GLU A 44 11.91 3.34 -24.65
C GLU A 44 13.37 3.68 -24.32
N PHE A 45 13.70 3.91 -23.04
CA PHE A 45 15.08 4.12 -22.63
C PHE A 45 15.96 2.87 -22.82
N ALA A 46 15.42 1.67 -22.62
CA ALA A 46 16.16 0.43 -22.86
C ALA A 46 16.49 0.28 -24.35
N THR A 47 15.50 0.55 -25.22
CA THR A 47 15.69 0.54 -26.68
C THR A 47 16.71 1.60 -27.12
N ALA A 48 16.65 2.82 -26.57
CA ALA A 48 17.62 3.88 -26.86
C ALA A 48 19.06 3.50 -26.46
N LEU A 49 19.22 2.66 -25.43
CA LEU A 49 20.50 2.08 -25.00
C LEU A 49 20.91 0.82 -25.79
N GLY A 50 20.18 0.46 -26.85
CA GLY A 50 20.44 -0.75 -27.64
C GLY A 50 20.20 -2.05 -26.85
N ARG A 51 19.25 -2.05 -25.91
CA ARG A 51 18.95 -3.19 -25.03
C ARG A 51 17.53 -3.70 -25.20
N VAL A 52 17.39 -5.03 -25.16
CA VAL A 52 16.09 -5.70 -25.13
C VAL A 52 15.51 -5.60 -23.72
N THR A 53 14.23 -5.27 -23.59
CA THR A 53 13.54 -5.32 -22.29
C THR A 53 13.03 -6.72 -22.03
N VAL A 54 13.22 -7.25 -20.81
CA VAL A 54 12.79 -8.59 -20.40
C VAL A 54 11.92 -8.46 -19.14
N GLU A 55 10.60 -8.52 -19.31
CA GLU A 55 9.68 -8.38 -18.18
C GLU A 55 9.50 -9.68 -17.38
N LEU A 56 9.41 -9.55 -16.05
CA LEU A 56 9.31 -10.65 -15.10
C LEU A 56 7.98 -10.57 -14.33
N TRP A 57 6.94 -11.20 -14.88
CA TRP A 57 5.58 -11.21 -14.30
C TRP A 57 5.37 -12.26 -13.19
N GLY A 58 6.41 -12.55 -12.41
CA GLY A 58 6.40 -13.64 -11.43
C GLY A 58 6.21 -15.01 -12.09
N PRO A 59 7.27 -15.56 -12.74
CA PRO A 59 7.15 -16.73 -13.59
C PRO A 59 6.38 -17.89 -12.92
N PRO A 60 5.38 -18.48 -13.60
CA PRO A 60 4.53 -19.50 -13.01
C PRO A 60 5.33 -20.76 -12.67
N GLY A 61 4.92 -21.45 -11.60
CA GLY A 61 5.45 -22.77 -11.27
C GLY A 61 6.88 -22.81 -10.72
N ILE A 62 7.51 -21.67 -10.45
CA ILE A 62 8.81 -21.67 -9.78
C ILE A 62 8.66 -22.24 -8.37
N ALA A 63 9.46 -23.26 -8.05
CA ALA A 63 9.52 -23.82 -6.71
C ALA A 63 10.06 -22.75 -5.74
N VAL A 64 9.19 -22.19 -4.91
CA VAL A 64 9.55 -21.15 -3.94
C VAL A 64 10.38 -21.79 -2.81
N GLY A 65 11.53 -21.20 -2.47
CA GLY A 65 12.40 -21.70 -1.41
C GLY A 65 13.22 -20.59 -0.78
N GLN A 66 14.19 -20.04 -1.52
CA GLN A 66 15.07 -19.00 -0.99
C GLN A 66 14.30 -17.72 -0.65
N SER A 67 13.37 -17.31 -1.50
CA SER A 67 12.57 -16.09 -1.33
C SER A 67 11.71 -16.07 -0.06
N GLN A 68 11.40 -17.22 0.55
CA GLN A 68 10.66 -17.30 1.82
C GLN A 68 11.49 -16.77 3.00
N ALA A 69 12.82 -16.76 2.88
CA ALA A 69 13.68 -16.13 3.88
C ALA A 69 13.67 -14.59 3.79
N TRP A 70 13.13 -14.02 2.70
CA TRP A 70 13.19 -12.58 2.42
C TRP A 70 11.81 -11.92 2.49
N LEU A 71 10.81 -12.55 1.89
CA LEU A 71 9.43 -12.08 1.84
C LEU A 71 8.52 -13.03 2.62
N PRO A 72 7.66 -12.51 3.52
CA PRO A 72 6.79 -13.34 4.33
C PRO A 72 5.71 -14.01 3.50
N SER A 73 5.09 -15.02 4.11
CA SER A 73 4.08 -15.90 3.52
C SER A 73 2.86 -15.17 2.94
N PHE A 74 2.56 -13.95 3.39
CA PHE A 74 1.45 -13.11 2.93
C PHE A 74 1.82 -12.10 1.82
N SER A 75 3.01 -12.20 1.23
CA SER A 75 3.43 -11.42 0.04
C SER A 75 2.89 -12.02 -1.25
N CYS A 76 2.32 -11.22 -2.16
CA CYS A 76 1.71 -11.76 -3.39
C CYS A 76 2.68 -12.68 -4.17
N PRO A 77 2.17 -13.76 -4.80
CA PRO A 77 3.00 -14.76 -5.46
C PRO A 77 3.81 -14.16 -6.62
N LEU A 78 3.32 -13.11 -7.27
CA LEU A 78 4.07 -12.39 -8.30
C LEU A 78 5.41 -11.88 -7.77
N ALA A 79 5.41 -11.22 -6.61
CA ALA A 79 6.63 -10.70 -5.99
C ALA A 79 7.53 -11.83 -5.46
N ARG A 80 6.95 -12.86 -4.81
CA ARG A 80 7.74 -14.00 -4.29
C ARG A 80 8.44 -14.77 -5.42
N ASN A 81 7.70 -15.11 -6.48
CA ASN A 81 8.22 -15.86 -7.63
C ASN A 81 9.28 -15.05 -8.38
N ALA A 82 9.07 -13.74 -8.54
CA ALA A 82 10.07 -12.85 -9.12
C ALA A 82 11.36 -12.80 -8.27
N LEU A 83 11.24 -12.68 -6.95
CA LEU A 83 12.39 -12.67 -6.05
C LEU A 83 13.13 -14.01 -6.05
N GLU A 84 12.43 -15.13 -6.09
CA GLU A 84 13.05 -16.46 -6.22
C GLU A 84 13.89 -16.55 -7.51
N TRP A 85 13.38 -15.99 -8.61
CA TRP A 85 14.10 -15.95 -9.88
C TRP A 85 15.37 -15.08 -9.80
N ILE A 86 15.28 -13.93 -9.13
CA ILE A 86 16.41 -13.03 -8.88
C ILE A 86 17.48 -13.71 -8.02
N LEU A 87 17.09 -14.31 -6.89
CA LEU A 87 18.00 -14.99 -5.95
C LEU A 87 18.74 -16.18 -6.57
N ARG A 88 18.14 -16.85 -7.56
CA ARG A 88 18.79 -17.93 -8.32
C ARG A 88 19.78 -17.46 -9.38
N GLY A 89 20.08 -16.16 -9.45
CA GLY A 89 21.01 -15.57 -10.43
C GLY A 89 20.45 -15.51 -11.87
N ARG A 90 19.21 -15.95 -12.10
CA ARG A 90 18.63 -16.08 -13.43
C ARG A 90 18.38 -14.74 -14.12
N VAL A 91 18.22 -13.67 -13.35
CA VAL A 91 18.13 -12.31 -13.91
C VAL A 91 19.52 -11.82 -14.33
N ALA A 92 20.54 -12.01 -13.49
CA ALA A 92 21.92 -11.65 -13.80
C ALA A 92 22.49 -12.42 -15.01
N GLU A 93 22.00 -13.64 -15.28
CA GLU A 93 22.35 -14.42 -16.49
C GLU A 93 21.94 -13.73 -17.81
N VAL A 94 20.88 -12.91 -17.79
CA VAL A 94 20.26 -12.36 -19.01
C VAL A 94 20.27 -10.84 -19.09
N ALA A 95 20.33 -10.13 -17.96
CA ALA A 95 20.19 -8.68 -17.89
C ALA A 95 21.27 -8.01 -17.03
N ASP A 96 21.73 -6.84 -17.47
CA ASP A 96 22.73 -6.04 -16.74
C ASP A 96 22.10 -5.18 -15.62
N LEU A 97 20.78 -5.02 -15.65
CA LEU A 97 20.04 -4.11 -14.78
C LEU A 97 18.60 -4.62 -14.56
N LEU A 98 18.08 -4.45 -13.36
CA LEU A 98 16.66 -4.63 -13.02
C LEU A 98 15.95 -3.28 -12.82
N VAL A 99 14.82 -3.09 -13.47
CA VAL A 99 13.91 -1.97 -13.24
C VAL A 99 12.74 -2.44 -12.39
N VAL A 100 12.47 -1.79 -11.26
CA VAL A 100 11.34 -2.11 -10.39
C VAL A 100 10.37 -0.93 -10.29
N PRO A 101 9.21 -1.00 -10.96
CA PRO A 101 8.18 0.02 -10.82
C PRO A 101 7.53 0.00 -9.43
N HIS A 102 7.48 1.16 -8.78
CA HIS A 102 6.91 1.33 -7.44
C HIS A 102 5.38 1.47 -7.50
N THR A 103 4.71 0.38 -7.84
CA THR A 103 3.25 0.34 -8.05
C THR A 103 2.44 -0.11 -6.83
N CYS A 104 2.99 -0.97 -5.96
CA CYS A 104 2.33 -1.43 -4.73
C CYS A 104 3.35 -1.77 -3.62
N ASP A 105 2.87 -1.95 -2.39
CA ASP A 105 3.71 -2.26 -1.22
C ASP A 105 4.60 -3.51 -1.44
N SER A 106 4.08 -4.55 -2.12
CA SER A 106 4.86 -5.77 -2.40
C SER A 106 6.00 -5.58 -3.38
N LEU A 107 5.83 -4.75 -4.42
CA LEU A 107 6.89 -4.48 -5.38
C LEU A 107 7.91 -3.46 -4.85
N GLN A 108 7.46 -2.48 -4.05
CA GLN A 108 8.36 -1.60 -3.31
C GLN A 108 9.24 -2.39 -2.33
N ALA A 109 8.65 -3.33 -1.60
CA ALA A 109 9.41 -4.19 -0.70
C ALA A 109 10.42 -5.07 -1.44
N LEU A 110 10.01 -5.71 -2.56
CA LEU A 110 10.95 -6.47 -3.40
C LEU A 110 12.11 -5.59 -3.87
N ALA A 111 11.82 -4.38 -4.37
CA ALA A 111 12.85 -3.44 -4.78
C ALA A 111 13.85 -3.17 -3.66
N ALA A 112 13.36 -2.95 -2.45
CA ALA A 112 14.20 -2.69 -1.28
C ALA A 112 15.06 -3.92 -0.89
N GLN A 113 14.55 -5.15 -1.01
CA GLN A 113 15.35 -6.37 -0.80
C GLN A 113 16.53 -6.44 -1.78
N VAL A 114 16.31 -6.12 -3.06
CA VAL A 114 17.36 -6.14 -4.08
C VAL A 114 18.34 -4.97 -3.90
N ILE A 115 17.83 -3.74 -3.81
CA ILE A 115 18.66 -2.52 -3.83
C ILE A 115 19.38 -2.31 -2.49
N ASP A 116 18.69 -2.50 -1.37
CA ASP A 116 19.23 -2.10 -0.07
C ASP A 116 19.94 -3.24 0.65
N LEU A 117 19.49 -4.48 0.41
CA LEU A 117 19.95 -5.68 1.12
C LEU A 117 20.75 -6.63 0.24
N GLY A 118 20.85 -6.37 -1.08
CA GLY A 118 21.72 -7.12 -1.99
C GLY A 118 21.18 -8.47 -2.44
N ALA A 119 19.85 -8.64 -2.51
CA ALA A 119 19.26 -9.88 -3.00
C ALA A 119 19.56 -10.10 -4.51
N GLY A 120 20.24 -11.20 -4.85
CA GLY A 120 20.35 -11.75 -6.21
C GLY A 120 21.32 -11.06 -7.16
N ASP A 121 22.33 -10.36 -6.64
CA ASP A 121 23.52 -9.86 -7.36
C ASP A 121 23.25 -9.11 -8.69
N VAL A 122 22.10 -8.43 -8.80
CA VAL A 122 21.74 -7.61 -9.95
C VAL A 122 21.57 -6.14 -9.54
N PRO A 123 22.21 -5.17 -10.21
CA PRO A 123 21.94 -3.77 -9.98
C PRO A 123 20.47 -3.47 -10.27
N ALA A 124 19.85 -2.59 -9.48
CA ALA A 124 18.46 -2.21 -9.70
C ALA A 124 18.21 -0.70 -9.62
N VAL A 125 17.18 -0.25 -10.34
CA VAL A 125 16.65 1.12 -10.32
C VAL A 125 15.13 1.09 -10.19
N THR A 126 14.55 2.13 -9.63
CA THR A 126 13.11 2.24 -9.42
C THR A 126 12.50 3.26 -10.36
N PHE A 127 11.20 3.16 -10.61
CA PHE A 127 10.39 4.18 -11.29
C PHE A 127 9.07 4.36 -10.53
N TYR A 128 8.79 5.57 -10.05
CA TYR A 128 7.58 5.84 -9.27
C TYR A 128 6.40 6.26 -10.16
N HIS A 129 5.22 5.73 -9.85
CA HIS A 129 3.98 6.11 -10.51
C HIS A 129 3.13 6.99 -9.59
N PRO A 130 2.79 8.23 -10.00
CA PRO A 130 1.97 9.10 -9.18
C PRO A 130 0.52 8.63 -9.14
N ARG A 131 -0.09 8.67 -7.95
CA ARG A 131 -1.46 8.20 -7.68
C ARG A 131 -2.48 9.31 -7.49
N ASN A 132 -2.04 10.57 -7.50
CA ASN A 132 -2.96 11.69 -7.38
C ASN A 132 -3.89 11.78 -8.62
N ASP A 133 -4.95 12.55 -8.47
CA ASP A 133 -6.03 12.60 -9.46
C ASP A 133 -5.92 13.79 -10.43
N ASP A 134 -5.03 14.75 -10.15
CA ASP A 134 -4.78 15.93 -10.98
C ASP A 134 -3.89 15.56 -12.19
N PRO A 135 -4.41 15.64 -13.43
CA PRO A 135 -3.65 15.29 -14.62
C PRO A 135 -2.42 16.18 -14.87
N LEU A 136 -2.48 17.47 -14.56
CA LEU A 136 -1.39 18.41 -14.79
C LEU A 136 -0.25 18.17 -13.79
N LEU A 137 -0.61 17.96 -12.52
CA LEU A 137 0.37 17.64 -11.49
C LEU A 137 1.02 16.27 -11.76
N ARG A 138 0.24 15.26 -12.16
CA ARG A 138 0.77 13.95 -12.58
C ARG A 138 1.72 14.08 -13.77
N ALA A 139 1.33 14.75 -14.85
CA ALA A 139 2.18 14.90 -16.03
C ALA A 139 3.50 15.60 -15.69
N THR A 140 3.45 16.66 -14.87
CA THR A 140 4.64 17.38 -14.41
C THR A 140 5.55 16.49 -13.57
N PHE A 141 4.98 15.71 -12.63
CA PHE A 141 5.74 14.78 -11.80
C PHE A 141 6.36 13.66 -12.65
N VAL A 142 5.61 13.06 -13.58
CA VAL A 142 6.09 11.99 -14.46
C VAL A 142 7.26 12.49 -15.31
N ARG A 143 7.20 13.71 -15.84
CA ARG A 143 8.33 14.32 -16.57
C ARG A 143 9.58 14.42 -15.71
N ASP A 144 9.46 14.94 -14.49
CA ASP A 144 10.59 15.08 -13.55
C ASP A 144 11.13 13.69 -13.14
N GLU A 145 10.25 12.71 -12.99
CA GLU A 145 10.60 11.32 -12.65
C GLU A 145 11.26 10.58 -13.83
N LEU A 146 10.86 10.83 -15.07
CA LEU A 146 11.52 10.35 -16.29
C LEU A 146 12.95 10.90 -16.39
N ALA A 147 13.15 12.19 -16.05
CA ALA A 147 14.49 12.78 -16.01
C ALA A 147 15.36 12.12 -14.93
N ARG A 148 14.84 11.93 -13.70
CA ARG A 148 15.53 11.20 -12.63
C ARG A 148 15.89 9.77 -13.07
N PHE A 149 14.95 9.09 -13.74
CA PHE A 149 15.13 7.74 -14.24
C PHE A 149 16.22 7.66 -15.32
N ARG A 150 16.22 8.59 -16.29
CA ARG A 150 17.28 8.73 -17.29
C ARG A 150 18.65 8.84 -16.63
N THR A 151 18.83 9.75 -15.67
CA THR A 151 20.09 9.90 -14.92
C THR A 151 20.48 8.63 -14.15
N ALA A 152 19.50 7.87 -13.64
CA ALA A 152 19.77 6.61 -12.95
C ALA A 152 20.26 5.50 -13.90
N LEU A 153 19.74 5.47 -15.14
CA LEU A 153 20.19 4.57 -16.20
C LEU A 153 21.56 4.99 -16.73
N GLU A 154 21.77 6.27 -17.03
CA GLU A 154 23.02 6.77 -17.62
C GLU A 154 24.23 6.49 -16.75
N ARG A 155 24.08 6.63 -15.43
CA ARG A 155 25.12 6.29 -14.45
C ARG A 155 25.54 4.81 -14.47
N ARG A 156 24.67 3.91 -14.95
CA ARG A 156 24.91 2.46 -14.92
C ARG A 156 25.24 1.88 -16.29
N LEU A 157 24.63 2.41 -17.35
CA LEU A 157 24.63 1.80 -18.68
C LEU A 157 25.25 2.70 -19.76
N GLY A 158 25.62 3.94 -19.43
CA GLY A 158 26.18 4.92 -20.37
C GLY A 158 25.14 5.94 -20.87
N PRO A 159 25.59 7.00 -21.57
CA PRO A 159 24.75 8.12 -21.97
C PRO A 159 23.62 7.70 -22.92
N ILE A 160 22.48 8.39 -22.84
CA ILE A 160 21.34 8.21 -23.75
C ILE A 160 21.26 9.44 -24.64
N ALA A 161 21.44 9.28 -25.95
CA ALA A 161 21.30 10.38 -26.91
C ALA A 161 19.81 10.73 -27.13
N ASP A 162 19.49 12.02 -27.29
CA ASP A 162 18.11 12.47 -27.48
C ASP A 162 17.53 11.94 -28.81
N GLU A 163 18.35 11.82 -29.86
CA GLU A 163 17.97 11.26 -31.15
C GLU A 163 17.64 9.76 -31.03
N ALA A 164 18.45 9.02 -30.28
CA ALA A 164 18.21 7.60 -30.03
C ALA A 164 16.93 7.38 -29.21
N LEU A 165 16.67 8.23 -28.21
CA LEU A 165 15.45 8.19 -27.43
C LEU A 165 14.22 8.55 -28.27
N SER A 166 14.32 9.57 -29.12
CA SER A 166 13.25 9.97 -30.03
C SER A 166 12.90 8.86 -31.03
N GLY A 167 13.92 8.19 -31.58
CA GLY A 167 13.74 7.00 -32.43
C GLY A 167 13.06 5.85 -31.69
N ALA A 168 13.49 5.55 -30.46
CA ALA A 168 12.87 4.52 -29.63
C ALA A 168 11.40 4.84 -29.32
N VAL A 169 11.08 6.09 -28.97
CA VAL A 169 9.70 6.54 -28.73
C VAL A 169 8.84 6.34 -29.98
N ALA A 170 9.33 6.70 -31.16
CA ALA A 170 8.60 6.49 -32.41
C ALA A 170 8.30 5.00 -32.67
N LEU A 171 9.27 4.12 -32.47
CA LEU A 171 9.11 2.67 -32.63
C LEU A 171 8.07 2.09 -31.65
N HIS A 172 8.16 2.43 -30.37
CA HIS A 172 7.20 1.93 -29.38
C HIS A 172 5.79 2.47 -29.60
N ARG A 173 5.65 3.71 -30.07
CA ARG A 173 4.35 4.26 -30.49
C ARG A 173 3.75 3.50 -31.66
N GLU A 174 4.55 3.11 -32.64
CA GLU A 174 4.07 2.29 -33.76
C GLU A 174 3.66 0.87 -33.29
N SER A 175 4.45 0.27 -32.41
CA SER A 175 4.11 -1.01 -31.77
C SER A 175 2.78 -0.94 -31.01
N ASP A 176 2.57 0.11 -30.20
CA ASP A 176 1.31 0.33 -29.48
C ASP A 176 0.13 0.54 -30.44
N ARG A 177 0.32 1.27 -31.55
CA ARG A 177 -0.71 1.47 -32.58
C ARG A 177 -1.15 0.15 -33.20
N LEU A 178 -0.21 -0.70 -33.60
CA LEU A 178 -0.51 -2.01 -34.19
C LEU A 178 -1.14 -2.96 -33.16
N ALA A 179 -0.65 -2.97 -31.92
CA ALA A 179 -1.21 -3.78 -30.84
C ALA A 179 -2.65 -3.37 -30.51
N ARG A 180 -2.94 -2.07 -30.43
CA ARG A 180 -4.29 -1.54 -30.25
C ARG A 180 -5.23 -1.95 -31.39
N ARG A 181 -4.78 -1.84 -32.64
CA ARG A 181 -5.54 -2.31 -33.80
C ARG A 181 -5.87 -3.80 -33.72
N LEU A 182 -4.91 -4.64 -33.36
CA LEU A 182 -5.14 -6.08 -33.21
C LEU A 182 -6.12 -6.41 -32.06
N LEU A 183 -6.14 -5.59 -31.01
CA LEU A 183 -7.11 -5.72 -29.92
C LEU A 183 -8.52 -5.28 -30.33
N ASP A 184 -8.68 -4.19 -31.09
CA ASP A 184 -9.99 -3.64 -31.48
C ASP A 184 -10.62 -4.34 -32.68
N GLU A 185 -9.84 -4.68 -33.71
CA GLU A 185 -10.37 -5.31 -34.93
C GLU A 185 -10.85 -6.75 -34.66
N GLY A 186 -10.39 -7.37 -33.56
CA GLY A 186 -10.83 -8.68 -33.07
C GLY A 186 -10.01 -9.85 -33.62
N PRO A 187 -10.55 -11.08 -33.58
CA PRO A 187 -9.82 -12.29 -33.98
C PRO A 187 -9.48 -12.31 -35.47
N ARG A 188 -8.35 -12.97 -35.80
CA ARG A 188 -7.83 -13.17 -37.15
C ARG A 188 -7.92 -14.64 -37.52
N GLU A 189 -8.09 -14.94 -38.80
CA GLU A 189 -8.11 -16.34 -39.25
C GLU A 189 -6.81 -17.07 -38.87
N GLY A 190 -6.96 -18.29 -38.35
CA GLY A 190 -5.83 -19.10 -37.89
C GLY A 190 -5.07 -18.54 -36.69
N LEU A 191 -5.59 -17.53 -35.98
CA LEU A 191 -4.97 -16.96 -34.79
C LEU A 191 -5.88 -17.20 -33.56
N GLY A 192 -5.57 -18.25 -32.80
CA GLY A 192 -6.31 -18.62 -31.58
C GLY A 192 -6.19 -17.57 -30.47
N GLU A 193 -6.99 -17.68 -29.40
CA GLU A 193 -6.98 -16.70 -28.31
C GLU A 193 -5.65 -16.68 -27.54
N ALA A 194 -5.15 -17.85 -27.16
CA ALA A 194 -3.87 -18.00 -26.47
C ALA A 194 -2.71 -17.51 -27.35
N GLU A 195 -2.74 -17.79 -28.67
CA GLU A 195 -1.73 -17.32 -29.62
C GLU A 195 -1.77 -15.79 -29.78
N ARG A 196 -2.97 -15.20 -29.92
CA ARG A 196 -3.15 -13.74 -29.98
C ARG A 196 -2.64 -13.05 -28.71
N TYR A 197 -3.00 -13.59 -27.55
CA TYR A 197 -2.54 -13.08 -26.26
C TYR A 197 -1.01 -13.17 -26.14
N GLY A 198 -0.44 -14.32 -26.51
CA GLY A 198 1.00 -14.54 -26.54
C GLY A 198 1.72 -13.56 -27.47
N LEU A 199 1.20 -13.33 -28.68
CA LEU A 199 1.74 -12.36 -29.64
C LEU A 199 1.76 -10.94 -29.09
N LEU A 200 0.68 -10.48 -28.46
CA LEU A 200 0.62 -9.14 -27.87
C LEU A 200 1.61 -8.97 -26.71
N ARG A 201 1.87 -10.04 -25.95
CA ARG A 201 2.85 -10.06 -24.86
C ARG A 201 4.28 -10.33 -25.27
N ARG A 202 4.57 -10.68 -26.54
CA ARG A 202 5.95 -10.80 -27.02
C ARG A 202 6.76 -9.52 -26.83
N ARG A 203 6.10 -8.34 -26.83
CA ARG A 203 6.68 -7.04 -26.47
C ARG A 203 7.45 -7.01 -25.14
N GLU A 204 7.19 -7.97 -24.24
CA GLU A 204 7.82 -8.11 -22.94
C GLU A 204 9.24 -8.70 -23.03
N TRP A 205 9.67 -9.17 -24.19
CA TRP A 205 10.99 -9.81 -24.37
C TRP A 205 11.56 -9.76 -25.78
N THR A 206 10.84 -9.20 -26.76
CA THR A 206 11.34 -9.00 -28.12
C THR A 206 11.86 -7.59 -28.35
N TRP A 207 12.78 -7.46 -29.30
CA TRP A 207 13.14 -6.18 -29.91
C TRP A 207 11.90 -5.55 -30.56
N VAL A 208 11.80 -4.22 -30.53
CA VAL A 208 10.55 -3.54 -30.86
C VAL A 208 10.19 -3.65 -32.35
N GLU A 209 11.17 -3.61 -33.25
CA GLU A 209 10.96 -3.83 -34.68
C GLU A 209 10.47 -5.25 -34.99
N ASP A 210 10.99 -6.26 -34.28
CA ASP A 210 10.53 -7.65 -34.45
C ASP A 210 9.08 -7.80 -33.98
N GLN A 211 8.70 -7.09 -32.91
CA GLN A 211 7.31 -7.01 -32.46
C GLN A 211 6.41 -6.32 -33.48
N ILE A 212 6.85 -5.20 -34.05
CA ILE A 212 6.12 -4.46 -35.11
C ILE A 212 5.89 -5.38 -36.31
N ALA A 213 6.93 -6.08 -36.77
CA ALA A 213 6.83 -7.01 -37.89
C ALA A 213 5.84 -8.16 -37.59
N ALA A 214 5.90 -8.75 -36.39
CA ALA A 214 5.00 -9.82 -35.99
C ALA A 214 3.53 -9.35 -35.87
N LEU A 215 3.29 -8.13 -35.35
CA LEU A 215 1.97 -7.53 -35.29
C LEU A 215 1.42 -7.23 -36.70
N GLY A 216 2.26 -6.71 -37.59
CA GLY A 216 1.93 -6.48 -39.01
C GLY A 216 1.48 -7.77 -39.69
N ALA A 217 2.30 -8.83 -39.60
CA ALA A 217 1.98 -10.14 -40.18
C ALA A 217 0.68 -10.76 -39.64
N ALA A 218 0.34 -10.51 -38.37
CA ALA A 218 -0.93 -10.94 -37.80
C ALA A 218 -2.13 -10.11 -38.31
N LEU A 219 -1.93 -8.81 -38.51
CA LEU A 219 -2.96 -7.91 -39.06
C LEU A 219 -3.21 -8.13 -40.56
N ASP A 220 -2.23 -8.65 -41.30
CA ASP A 220 -2.37 -9.05 -42.70
C ASP A 220 -3.27 -10.30 -42.88
N ARG A 221 -3.46 -11.09 -41.82
CA ARG A 221 -4.43 -12.19 -41.84
C ARG A 221 -5.85 -11.65 -41.94
N PRO A 222 -6.77 -12.31 -42.66
CA PRO A 222 -8.16 -11.88 -42.75
C PRO A 222 -8.81 -11.73 -41.37
N ALA A 223 -9.55 -10.64 -41.17
CA ALA A 223 -10.33 -10.44 -39.97
C ALA A 223 -11.53 -11.40 -39.94
N VAL A 224 -11.77 -12.08 -38.82
CA VAL A 224 -12.94 -12.94 -38.68
C VAL A 224 -14.18 -12.04 -38.52
N PRO A 225 -15.16 -12.13 -39.45
CA PRO A 225 -16.36 -11.30 -39.40
C PRO A 225 -17.12 -11.49 -38.08
N PRO A 226 -17.74 -10.44 -37.51
CA PRO A 226 -18.45 -10.53 -36.22
C PRO A 226 -19.43 -11.70 -36.11
N GLY A 227 -20.19 -12.00 -37.16
CA GLY A 227 -21.16 -13.11 -37.20
C GLY A 227 -20.53 -14.51 -37.25
N SER A 228 -19.25 -14.61 -37.59
CA SER A 228 -18.50 -15.88 -37.68
C SER A 228 -17.65 -16.16 -36.44
N ARG A 229 -17.65 -15.27 -35.44
CA ARG A 229 -16.86 -15.42 -34.20
C ARG A 229 -17.54 -16.46 -33.30
N ARG A 230 -16.83 -17.56 -33.03
CA ARG A 230 -17.30 -18.64 -32.15
C ARG A 230 -17.14 -18.28 -30.67
N GLY A 231 -17.96 -18.88 -29.81
CA GLY A 231 -17.89 -18.75 -28.36
C GLY A 231 -18.62 -17.54 -27.78
N VAL A 232 -19.06 -17.66 -26.52
CA VAL A 232 -19.76 -16.60 -25.80
C VAL A 232 -18.76 -15.49 -25.43
N PRO A 233 -19.04 -14.22 -25.79
CA PRO A 233 -18.13 -13.11 -25.51
C PRO A 233 -18.08 -12.82 -24.01
N ILE A 234 -16.89 -12.82 -23.41
CA ILE A 234 -16.66 -12.45 -22.02
C ILE A 234 -15.65 -11.30 -21.88
N LEU A 235 -15.71 -10.62 -20.75
CA LEU A 235 -14.65 -9.74 -20.26
C LEU A 235 -13.70 -10.55 -19.37
N LEU A 236 -12.39 -10.41 -19.58
CA LEU A 236 -11.36 -10.94 -18.69
C LEU A 236 -10.66 -9.80 -17.94
N SER A 237 -10.70 -9.78 -16.61
CA SER A 237 -10.11 -8.72 -15.79
C SER A 237 -9.15 -9.28 -14.74
N GLY A 238 -8.05 -8.59 -14.47
CA GLY A 238 -7.05 -9.03 -13.49
C GLY A 238 -5.66 -8.44 -13.72
N ILE A 239 -4.64 -9.01 -13.07
CA ILE A 239 -3.24 -8.63 -13.36
C ILE A 239 -2.81 -9.31 -14.65
N VAL A 240 -2.79 -10.63 -14.65
CA VAL A 240 -2.41 -11.46 -15.78
C VAL A 240 -3.25 -12.77 -15.72
N PRO A 241 -3.63 -13.38 -16.87
CA PRO A 241 -4.51 -14.54 -16.99
C PRO A 241 -3.73 -15.88 -16.92
N GLU A 242 -2.98 -16.06 -15.85
CA GLU A 242 -2.22 -17.26 -15.49
C GLU A 242 -3.07 -18.11 -14.51
N PRO A 243 -2.80 -19.43 -14.39
CA PRO A 243 -1.67 -20.21 -14.91
C PRO A 243 -1.77 -20.62 -16.39
N PRO A 244 -0.70 -21.20 -16.98
CA PRO A 244 -0.74 -21.76 -18.33
C PRO A 244 -1.92 -22.74 -18.54
N GLY A 245 -2.57 -22.64 -19.68
CA GLY A 245 -3.77 -23.42 -20.03
C GLY A 245 -5.10 -22.76 -19.65
N LEU A 246 -5.10 -21.62 -18.93
CA LEU A 246 -6.32 -20.89 -18.59
C LEU A 246 -7.10 -20.42 -19.82
N LEU A 247 -6.42 -19.80 -20.79
CA LEU A 247 -7.07 -19.31 -22.02
C LEU A 247 -7.60 -20.46 -22.88
N ASP A 248 -6.88 -21.58 -22.94
CA ASP A 248 -7.33 -22.78 -23.65
C ASP A 248 -8.57 -23.37 -22.98
N ALA A 249 -8.59 -23.46 -21.65
CA ALA A 249 -9.76 -23.94 -20.92
C ALA A 249 -11.00 -23.04 -21.10
N LEU A 250 -10.82 -21.72 -21.26
CA LEU A 250 -11.92 -20.82 -21.63
C LEU A 250 -12.47 -21.16 -23.02
N ALA A 251 -11.58 -21.31 -24.01
CA ALA A 251 -11.96 -21.66 -25.37
C ALA A 251 -12.64 -23.04 -25.46
N ASP A 252 -12.11 -24.05 -24.77
CA ASP A 252 -12.66 -25.40 -24.66
C ASP A 252 -14.07 -25.38 -24.05
N SER A 253 -14.32 -24.46 -23.11
CA SER A 253 -15.63 -24.26 -22.47
C SER A 253 -16.60 -23.42 -23.32
N GLY A 254 -16.25 -23.10 -24.58
CA GLY A 254 -17.07 -22.31 -25.48
C GLY A 254 -17.12 -20.82 -25.14
N LEU A 255 -16.15 -20.29 -24.41
CA LEU A 255 -16.00 -18.87 -24.09
C LEU A 255 -14.99 -18.20 -25.04
N ARG A 256 -15.15 -16.89 -25.24
CA ARG A 256 -14.24 -16.07 -26.04
C ARG A 256 -13.97 -14.74 -25.34
N VAL A 257 -12.70 -14.37 -25.18
CA VAL A 257 -12.30 -13.08 -24.60
C VAL A 257 -12.54 -11.95 -25.62
N ALA A 258 -13.69 -11.28 -25.48
CA ALA A 258 -14.09 -10.18 -26.36
C ALA A 258 -13.59 -8.81 -25.88
N ALA A 259 -13.36 -8.66 -24.57
CA ALA A 259 -12.73 -7.49 -23.96
C ALA A 259 -11.79 -7.93 -22.84
N ASP A 260 -10.78 -7.11 -22.56
CA ASP A 260 -9.88 -7.30 -21.44
C ASP A 260 -9.74 -6.03 -20.58
N ASP A 261 -9.48 -6.25 -19.30
CA ASP A 261 -9.02 -5.27 -18.31
C ASP A 261 -7.84 -5.92 -17.57
N LEU A 262 -6.77 -6.24 -18.32
CA LEU A 262 -5.59 -6.93 -17.78
C LEU A 262 -4.40 -5.98 -17.62
N ALA A 263 -3.74 -6.01 -16.46
CA ALA A 263 -2.50 -5.26 -16.22
C ALA A 263 -1.38 -5.69 -17.18
N GLY A 264 -1.26 -6.97 -17.53
CA GLY A 264 -0.29 -7.46 -18.50
C GLY A 264 -0.65 -7.16 -19.96
N LEU A 265 -1.83 -6.58 -20.25
CA LEU A 265 -2.26 -6.33 -21.62
C LEU A 265 -2.97 -4.98 -21.78
N GLY A 266 -4.31 -4.96 -21.79
CA GLY A 266 -5.11 -3.82 -22.20
C GLY A 266 -4.86 -2.55 -21.40
N ARG A 267 -4.49 -2.67 -20.11
CA ARG A 267 -4.17 -1.51 -19.27
C ARG A 267 -2.88 -0.78 -19.67
N ARG A 268 -2.01 -1.41 -20.48
CA ARG A 268 -0.68 -0.90 -20.90
C ARG A 268 -0.60 -0.55 -22.39
N ILE A 269 -1.70 -0.69 -23.12
CA ILE A 269 -1.80 -0.34 -24.54
C ILE A 269 -2.78 0.82 -24.64
N PRO A 270 -2.32 2.04 -24.95
CA PRO A 270 -3.18 3.22 -25.06
C PRO A 270 -4.38 2.98 -25.98
N GLU A 271 -5.57 3.39 -25.55
CA GLU A 271 -6.75 3.38 -26.43
C GLU A 271 -6.57 4.34 -27.60
N ARG A 272 -5.97 5.49 -27.31
CA ARG A 272 -5.63 6.53 -28.28
C ARG A 272 -4.28 7.12 -27.91
N LEU A 273 -3.37 7.14 -28.86
CA LEU A 273 -2.08 7.80 -28.70
C LEU A 273 -2.24 9.33 -28.82
N PRO A 274 -1.67 10.12 -27.90
CA PRO A 274 -1.54 11.57 -28.06
C PRO A 274 -0.71 11.89 -29.30
N PRO A 275 -0.96 13.02 -30.00
CA PRO A 275 -0.08 13.49 -31.08
C PRO A 275 1.36 13.64 -30.60
N PRO A 276 2.37 13.33 -31.45
CA PRO A 276 3.77 13.53 -31.08
C PRO A 276 4.07 15.02 -30.92
N THR A 277 4.83 15.38 -29.89
CA THR A 277 5.26 16.76 -29.63
C THR A 277 6.65 17.07 -30.18
N GLY A 278 7.45 16.03 -30.48
CA GLY A 278 8.85 16.15 -30.88
C GLY A 278 9.84 16.19 -29.71
N ASP A 279 9.34 16.28 -28.47
CA ASP A 279 10.14 16.09 -27.26
C ASP A 279 9.87 14.68 -26.70
N PRO A 280 10.87 13.77 -26.69
CA PRO A 280 10.65 12.39 -26.27
C PRO A 280 10.19 12.27 -24.81
N ILE A 281 10.61 13.15 -23.90
CA ILE A 281 10.20 13.09 -22.49
C ILE A 281 8.73 13.52 -22.36
N GLN A 282 8.31 14.55 -23.11
CA GLN A 282 6.91 14.96 -23.14
C GLN A 282 6.02 13.89 -23.78
N ASP A 283 6.47 13.25 -24.86
CA ASP A 283 5.74 12.18 -25.52
C ASP A 283 5.54 10.95 -24.60
N LEU A 284 6.57 10.59 -23.81
CA LEU A 284 6.47 9.53 -22.80
C LEU A 284 5.50 9.89 -21.68
N ALA A 285 5.54 11.14 -21.17
CA ALA A 285 4.61 11.60 -20.15
C ALA A 285 3.16 11.63 -20.67
N ALA A 286 2.94 12.10 -21.90
CA ALA A 286 1.63 12.10 -22.53
C ALA A 286 1.12 10.67 -22.78
N ARG A 287 1.99 9.76 -23.21
CA ARG A 287 1.67 8.34 -23.35
C ARG A 287 1.22 7.76 -22.01
N TYR A 288 1.94 8.02 -20.93
CA TYR A 288 1.58 7.53 -19.59
C TYR A 288 0.17 7.95 -19.15
N GLU A 289 -0.22 9.19 -19.47
CA GLU A 289 -1.56 9.74 -19.20
C GLU A 289 -2.66 9.13 -20.08
N SER A 290 -2.32 8.65 -21.28
CA SER A 290 -3.26 8.00 -22.21
C SER A 290 -3.57 6.53 -21.89
N LEU A 291 -2.83 5.94 -20.96
CA LEU A 291 -3.03 4.55 -20.53
C LEU A 291 -4.32 4.39 -19.71
N ALA A 292 -4.96 3.24 -19.83
CA ALA A 292 -6.21 2.96 -19.13
C ALA A 292 -6.03 3.04 -17.59
N PRO A 293 -7.12 3.29 -16.84
CA PRO A 293 -7.11 3.25 -15.38
C PRO A 293 -6.64 1.88 -14.87
N CYS A 294 -5.81 1.89 -13.83
CA CYS A 294 -5.24 0.68 -13.26
C CYS A 294 -5.22 0.80 -11.74
N SER A 295 -5.62 -0.26 -11.04
CA SER A 295 -5.57 -0.35 -9.56
C SER A 295 -4.20 0.00 -8.98
N THR A 296 -3.12 -0.21 -9.73
CA THR A 296 -1.74 -0.02 -9.27
C THR A 296 -1.11 1.30 -9.71
N ARG A 297 -1.79 2.11 -10.54
CA ARG A 297 -1.29 3.42 -11.03
C ARG A 297 -2.19 4.60 -10.63
N THR A 298 -3.51 4.46 -10.76
CA THR A 298 -4.43 5.61 -10.71
C THR A 298 -5.30 5.62 -9.46
N GLY A 299 -5.48 6.80 -8.86
CA GLY A 299 -6.33 7.01 -7.68
C GLY A 299 -7.84 6.90 -7.93
N HIS A 300 -8.33 7.01 -9.17
CA HIS A 300 -9.78 6.99 -9.43
C HIS A 300 -10.37 5.61 -9.75
N LEU A 301 -11.01 4.97 -8.76
CA LEU A 301 -11.77 3.73 -8.95
C LEU A 301 -12.93 3.91 -9.94
N GLU A 302 -13.62 5.05 -9.90
CA GLU A 302 -14.76 5.37 -10.76
C GLU A 302 -14.36 5.36 -12.24
N ARG A 303 -13.19 5.94 -12.58
CA ARG A 303 -12.67 5.91 -13.96
C ARG A 303 -12.46 4.47 -14.42
N ARG A 304 -11.95 3.59 -13.54
CA ARG A 304 -11.78 2.17 -13.87
C ARG A 304 -13.12 1.45 -14.04
N ILE A 305 -14.09 1.69 -13.14
CA ILE A 305 -15.45 1.14 -13.27
C ILE A 305 -16.07 1.54 -14.62
N ASP A 306 -16.02 2.82 -14.95
CA ASP A 306 -16.61 3.34 -16.18
C ASP A 306 -15.91 2.80 -17.43
N HIS A 307 -14.58 2.71 -17.40
CA HIS A 307 -13.80 2.09 -18.46
C HIS A 307 -14.19 0.61 -18.65
N VAL A 308 -14.21 -0.18 -17.58
CA VAL A 308 -14.53 -1.61 -17.62
C VAL A 308 -15.95 -1.85 -18.12
N VAL A 309 -16.95 -1.13 -17.59
CA VAL A 309 -18.35 -1.28 -18.01
C VAL A 309 -18.55 -0.82 -19.46
N SER A 310 -17.91 0.28 -19.87
CA SER A 310 -17.97 0.77 -21.25
C SER A 310 -17.41 -0.25 -22.24
N ARG A 311 -16.21 -0.79 -21.95
CA ARG A 311 -15.57 -1.84 -22.77
C ARG A 311 -16.42 -3.10 -22.83
N ALA A 312 -16.97 -3.52 -21.71
CA ALA A 312 -17.85 -4.68 -21.63
C ALA A 312 -19.10 -4.51 -22.53
N ARG A 313 -19.77 -3.35 -22.47
CA ARG A 313 -20.93 -3.04 -23.33
C ARG A 313 -20.56 -2.96 -24.81
N ALA A 314 -19.48 -2.25 -25.14
CA ALA A 314 -19.02 -2.08 -26.52
C ALA A 314 -18.66 -3.43 -27.18
N ALA A 315 -18.10 -4.36 -26.41
CA ALA A 315 -17.75 -5.69 -26.88
C ALA A 315 -18.91 -6.71 -26.82
N GLY A 316 -20.10 -6.30 -26.35
CA GLY A 316 -21.28 -7.16 -26.24
C GLY A 316 -21.06 -8.36 -25.30
N VAL A 317 -20.27 -8.20 -24.23
CA VAL A 317 -19.95 -9.31 -23.33
C VAL A 317 -21.18 -9.81 -22.58
N ARG A 318 -21.25 -11.12 -22.37
CA ARG A 318 -22.33 -11.83 -21.67
C ARG A 318 -21.96 -12.24 -20.25
N GLY A 319 -20.70 -12.11 -19.87
CA GLY A 319 -20.21 -12.32 -18.52
C GLY A 319 -18.80 -11.76 -18.33
N ALA A 320 -18.35 -11.67 -17.09
CA ALA A 320 -17.00 -11.23 -16.74
C ALA A 320 -16.30 -12.23 -15.81
N LEU A 321 -15.07 -12.60 -16.13
CA LEU A 321 -14.22 -13.42 -15.29
C LEU A 321 -13.09 -12.57 -14.70
N PHE A 322 -13.01 -12.51 -13.38
CA PHE A 322 -11.91 -11.89 -12.66
C PHE A 322 -10.85 -12.93 -12.31
N VAL A 323 -9.64 -12.76 -12.83
CA VAL A 323 -8.46 -13.59 -12.50
C VAL A 323 -7.59 -12.82 -11.53
N VAL A 324 -7.74 -13.14 -10.25
CA VAL A 324 -7.13 -12.37 -9.16
C VAL A 324 -5.90 -13.11 -8.67
N ILE A 325 -4.74 -12.45 -8.77
CA ILE A 325 -3.55 -12.93 -8.08
C ILE A 325 -3.78 -12.80 -6.58
N SER A 326 -3.62 -13.92 -5.86
CA SER A 326 -3.75 -13.95 -4.40
C SER A 326 -2.92 -12.86 -3.72
N ARG A 327 -3.51 -12.24 -2.69
CA ARG A 327 -2.89 -11.14 -1.91
C ARG A 327 -2.48 -9.90 -2.73
N CYS A 328 -3.01 -9.73 -3.95
CA CYS A 328 -2.91 -8.50 -4.72
C CYS A 328 -3.91 -7.45 -4.21
N GLU A 329 -3.56 -6.73 -3.15
CA GLU A 329 -4.45 -5.73 -2.52
C GLU A 329 -5.05 -4.70 -3.49
N PRO A 330 -4.30 -4.11 -4.44
CA PRO A 330 -4.88 -3.17 -5.39
C PRO A 330 -6.09 -3.72 -6.15
N GLU A 331 -6.04 -4.98 -6.62
CA GLU A 331 -7.21 -5.62 -7.27
C GLU A 331 -8.30 -5.96 -6.25
N LEU A 332 -7.93 -6.44 -5.07
CA LEU A 332 -8.88 -6.86 -4.04
C LEU A 332 -9.72 -5.70 -3.48
N PHE A 333 -9.20 -4.46 -3.47
CA PHE A 333 -9.98 -3.29 -3.08
C PHE A 333 -11.02 -2.86 -4.11
N ASP A 334 -10.72 -3.06 -5.41
CA ASP A 334 -11.58 -2.64 -6.53
C ASP A 334 -12.63 -3.72 -6.87
N LEU A 335 -12.34 -4.99 -6.57
CA LEU A 335 -13.11 -6.15 -7.01
C LEU A 335 -14.60 -6.10 -6.62
N PRO A 336 -15.01 -5.85 -5.35
CA PRO A 336 -16.43 -5.82 -5.00
C PRO A 336 -17.23 -4.79 -5.79
N GLN A 337 -16.66 -3.60 -6.01
CA GLN A 337 -17.31 -2.47 -6.69
C GLN A 337 -17.38 -2.68 -8.19
N LEU A 338 -16.35 -3.30 -8.79
CA LEU A 338 -16.38 -3.70 -10.20
C LEU A 338 -17.46 -4.77 -10.45
N ARG A 339 -17.55 -5.78 -9.59
CA ARG A 339 -18.59 -6.82 -9.67
C ARG A 339 -19.99 -6.23 -9.52
N GLU A 340 -20.18 -5.32 -8.58
CA GLU A 340 -21.44 -4.62 -8.39
C GLU A 340 -21.83 -3.80 -9.63
N ALA A 341 -20.90 -3.03 -10.19
CA ALA A 341 -21.16 -2.20 -11.37
C ALA A 341 -21.50 -3.04 -12.62
N LEU A 342 -20.79 -4.15 -12.84
CA LEU A 342 -21.10 -5.09 -13.93
C LEU A 342 -22.48 -5.73 -13.75
N ARG A 343 -22.82 -6.16 -12.52
CA ARG A 343 -24.16 -6.66 -12.20
C ARG A 343 -25.24 -5.62 -12.48
N GLY A 344 -25.01 -4.36 -12.08
CA GLY A 344 -25.92 -3.24 -12.39
C GLY A 344 -26.07 -2.98 -13.90
N ALA A 345 -25.08 -3.39 -14.71
CA ALA A 345 -25.13 -3.37 -16.16
C ALA A 345 -25.71 -4.66 -16.79
N GLY A 346 -26.23 -5.60 -15.99
CA GLY A 346 -26.78 -6.87 -16.47
C GLY A 346 -25.72 -7.92 -16.84
N ILE A 347 -24.48 -7.75 -16.41
CA ILE A 347 -23.35 -8.61 -16.75
C ILE A 347 -22.97 -9.46 -15.52
N PRO A 348 -23.28 -10.76 -15.50
CA PRO A 348 -22.88 -11.64 -14.40
C PRO A 348 -21.35 -11.78 -14.34
N SER A 349 -20.82 -12.06 -13.15
CA SER A 349 -19.37 -12.20 -12.98
C SER A 349 -18.96 -13.31 -12.03
N ALA A 350 -17.84 -13.97 -12.36
CA ALA A 350 -17.16 -14.94 -11.53
C ALA A 350 -15.76 -14.44 -11.15
N VAL A 351 -15.22 -14.98 -10.06
CA VAL A 351 -13.83 -14.74 -9.63
C VAL A 351 -13.13 -16.07 -9.60
N ILE A 352 -11.89 -16.12 -10.05
CA ILE A 352 -10.92 -17.17 -9.77
C ILE A 352 -9.69 -16.54 -9.15
N GLU A 353 -9.14 -17.21 -8.14
CA GLU A 353 -7.91 -16.79 -7.46
C GLU A 353 -6.79 -17.72 -7.89
N THR A 354 -5.61 -17.17 -8.20
CA THR A 354 -4.43 -17.93 -8.63
C THR A 354 -3.21 -17.60 -7.76
N GLU A 355 -2.37 -18.61 -7.54
CA GLU A 355 -1.06 -18.50 -6.92
C GLU A 355 0.09 -18.52 -7.95
N LEU A 356 -0.21 -18.30 -9.25
CA LEU A 356 0.71 -18.42 -10.38
C LEU A 356 1.30 -19.84 -10.50
N GLU A 357 0.41 -20.83 -10.54
CA GLU A 357 0.73 -22.25 -10.62
C GLU A 357 1.42 -22.61 -11.96
N ALA A 358 2.17 -23.72 -11.98
CA ALA A 358 2.86 -24.20 -13.19
C ALA A 358 1.89 -24.58 -14.33
N SER A 359 0.70 -25.04 -13.97
CA SER A 359 -0.36 -25.48 -14.87
C SER A 359 -1.72 -25.23 -14.23
N LEU A 360 -2.77 -25.15 -15.05
CA LEU A 360 -4.14 -24.97 -14.59
C LEU A 360 -4.61 -26.12 -13.68
N PRO A 361 -4.89 -25.87 -12.39
CA PRO A 361 -5.44 -26.88 -11.50
C PRO A 361 -6.83 -27.33 -11.94
N GLY A 362 -7.15 -28.61 -11.74
CA GLY A 362 -8.48 -29.16 -12.07
C GLY A 362 -9.63 -28.43 -11.37
N SER A 363 -9.40 -27.93 -10.16
CA SER A 363 -10.36 -27.11 -9.41
C SER A 363 -10.66 -25.76 -10.07
N LEU A 364 -9.68 -25.12 -10.72
CA LEU A 364 -9.91 -23.90 -11.48
C LEU A 364 -10.60 -24.19 -12.82
N ARG A 365 -10.25 -25.31 -13.48
CA ARG A 365 -10.96 -25.76 -14.69
C ARG A 365 -12.45 -25.97 -14.43
N THR A 366 -12.80 -26.68 -13.34
CA THR A 366 -14.20 -26.89 -12.95
C THR A 366 -14.96 -25.58 -12.71
N ARG A 367 -14.29 -24.57 -12.14
CA ARG A 367 -14.89 -23.23 -11.93
C ARG A 367 -15.11 -22.47 -13.24
N ILE A 368 -14.23 -22.65 -14.22
CA ILE A 368 -14.38 -22.08 -15.56
C ILE A 368 -15.57 -22.73 -16.29
N GLU A 369 -15.68 -24.05 -16.23
CA GLU A 369 -16.80 -24.81 -16.81
C GLU A 369 -18.14 -24.36 -16.20
N ALA A 370 -18.23 -24.30 -14.87
CA ALA A 370 -19.43 -23.80 -14.18
C ALA A 370 -19.77 -22.33 -14.54
N PHE A 371 -18.76 -21.48 -14.69
CA PHE A 371 -18.98 -20.11 -15.17
C PHE A 371 -19.51 -20.11 -16.61
N ALA A 372 -18.96 -20.95 -17.49
CA ALA A 372 -19.38 -21.07 -18.87
C ALA A 372 -20.84 -21.51 -18.99
N GLU A 373 -21.25 -22.54 -18.23
CA GLU A 373 -22.64 -22.99 -18.11
C GLU A 373 -23.56 -21.83 -17.71
N SER A 374 -23.16 -21.04 -16.72
CA SER A 374 -23.98 -19.92 -16.20
C SER A 374 -24.20 -18.78 -17.20
N VAL A 375 -23.30 -18.59 -18.17
CA VAL A 375 -23.42 -17.53 -19.19
C VAL A 375 -23.97 -18.03 -20.53
N THR A 376 -23.97 -19.35 -20.74
CA THR A 376 -24.50 -20.02 -21.94
C THR A 376 -25.95 -20.48 -21.76
N GLY A 377 -26.34 -20.92 -20.56
CA GLY A 377 -27.58 -21.66 -20.28
C GLY A 377 -28.89 -20.85 -20.22
N GLY A 378 -28.90 -19.55 -20.45
CA GLY A 378 -30.12 -18.72 -20.43
C GLY A 378 -30.70 -18.45 -19.02
N ASP A 379 -30.53 -19.38 -18.09
CA ASP A 379 -30.74 -19.18 -16.66
C ASP A 379 -29.43 -18.63 -16.05
N GLY A 380 -29.41 -17.31 -15.82
CA GLY A 380 -28.24 -16.63 -15.24
C GLY A 380 -27.82 -17.28 -13.90
N PRO A 381 -26.55 -17.15 -13.49
CA PRO A 381 -26.05 -17.78 -12.27
C PRO A 381 -26.96 -17.45 -11.07
N THR A 382 -27.24 -18.47 -10.24
CA THR A 382 -27.94 -18.30 -8.96
C THR A 382 -27.28 -17.17 -8.17
N ALA A 383 -28.08 -16.15 -7.85
CA ALA A 383 -27.63 -14.92 -7.22
C ALA A 383 -26.85 -15.20 -5.93
N PHE A 384 -25.59 -14.75 -5.87
CA PHE A 384 -24.92 -14.52 -4.60
C PHE A 384 -25.65 -13.41 -3.83
N PRO A 385 -25.70 -13.46 -2.48
CA PRO A 385 -26.50 -12.54 -1.68
C PRO A 385 -26.27 -11.08 -2.05
N ALA A 386 -27.37 -10.33 -2.14
CA ALA A 386 -27.33 -8.92 -2.49
C ALA A 386 -26.65 -8.11 -1.39
N ALA A 387 -25.46 -7.58 -1.69
CA ALA A 387 -24.95 -6.39 -1.00
C ALA A 387 -25.94 -5.24 -1.19
N ALA A 388 -26.11 -4.41 -0.15
CA ALA A 388 -26.98 -3.23 -0.20
C ALA A 388 -26.64 -2.36 -1.43
N PRO A 389 -27.64 -1.86 -2.19
CA PRO A 389 -27.37 -1.10 -3.41
C PRO A 389 -26.55 0.14 -3.09
N LEU A 390 -25.32 0.22 -3.62
CA LEU A 390 -24.52 1.43 -3.57
C LEU A 390 -24.97 2.42 -4.64
N ARG A 391 -24.78 3.71 -4.36
CA ARG A 391 -25.26 4.82 -5.21
C ARG A 391 -24.68 4.74 -6.62
N ASP A 392 -25.46 5.22 -7.59
CA ASP A 392 -25.10 5.31 -9.01
C ASP A 392 -23.70 5.92 -9.21
N PRO A 393 -22.77 5.24 -9.92
CA PRO A 393 -21.45 5.78 -10.28
C PRO A 393 -21.50 7.20 -10.88
N ALA A 394 -22.53 7.52 -11.66
CA ALA A 394 -22.71 8.85 -12.25
C ALA A 394 -22.96 9.94 -11.19
N SER A 395 -23.54 9.59 -10.04
CA SER A 395 -23.77 10.51 -8.91
C SER A 395 -22.51 10.82 -8.08
N LEU A 396 -21.40 10.13 -8.35
CA LEU A 396 -20.11 10.31 -7.66
C LEU A 396 -19.09 11.12 -8.48
N ARG A 397 -19.29 11.27 -9.80
CA ARG A 397 -18.53 12.22 -10.61
C ARG A 397 -19.00 13.63 -10.29
N GLY A 398 -18.23 14.32 -9.46
CA GLY A 398 -18.63 15.63 -8.94
C GLY A 398 -19.60 15.52 -7.78
N ILE A 399 -19.34 14.64 -6.80
CA ILE A 399 -19.97 14.73 -5.47
C ILE A 399 -19.94 16.21 -5.08
N PRO A 400 -21.09 16.89 -5.06
CA PRO A 400 -21.09 18.31 -4.78
C PRO A 400 -20.50 18.46 -3.39
N LEU A 401 -19.49 19.32 -3.25
CA LEU A 401 -18.90 19.62 -1.96
C LEU A 401 -20.03 20.14 -1.09
N ARG A 402 -20.51 19.28 -0.18
CA ARG A 402 -21.59 19.64 0.71
C ARG A 402 -20.99 20.57 1.74
N VAL A 403 -21.26 21.86 1.58
CA VAL A 403 -20.91 22.84 2.60
C VAL A 403 -21.63 22.42 3.87
N SER A 404 -20.87 22.07 4.90
CA SER A 404 -21.42 21.69 6.19
C SER A 404 -22.10 22.93 6.79
N THR A 405 -23.41 23.06 6.62
CA THR A 405 -24.23 24.11 7.23
C THR A 405 -24.70 23.58 8.57
N PRO A 406 -24.04 23.94 9.68
CA PRO A 406 -24.27 23.23 10.91
C PRO A 406 -25.54 23.77 11.57
N SER A 407 -26.43 22.87 11.98
CA SER A 407 -27.73 23.19 12.57
C SER A 407 -27.54 23.91 13.90
N THR A 408 -28.23 25.04 14.11
CA THR A 408 -28.17 25.80 15.37
C THR A 408 -28.51 24.94 16.59
N PHE A 409 -29.52 24.06 16.45
CA PHE A 409 -29.87 23.10 17.50
C PHE A 409 -28.74 22.10 17.76
N ARG A 410 -28.17 21.49 16.72
CA ARG A 410 -27.06 20.53 16.88
C ARG A 410 -25.81 21.18 17.46
N LYS A 411 -25.52 22.44 17.11
CA LYS A 411 -24.44 23.22 17.72
C LYS A 411 -24.69 23.43 19.21
N ALA A 412 -25.88 23.87 19.60
CA ALA A 412 -26.24 24.08 21.00
C ALA A 412 -26.17 22.77 21.80
N HIS A 413 -26.69 21.67 21.25
CA HIS A 413 -26.60 20.34 21.83
C HIS A 413 -25.14 19.87 21.97
N HIS A 414 -24.32 20.01 20.93
CA HIS A 414 -22.89 19.69 20.98
C HIS A 414 -22.15 20.51 22.05
N LEU A 415 -22.43 21.81 22.16
CA LEU A 415 -21.84 22.66 23.19
C LEU A 415 -22.27 22.21 24.60
N LEU A 416 -23.56 21.93 24.80
CA LEU A 416 -24.08 21.48 26.09
C LEU A 416 -23.50 20.13 26.50
N GLU A 417 -23.62 19.10 25.65
CA GLU A 417 -23.19 17.75 25.99
C GLU A 417 -21.67 17.62 26.00
N ALA A 418 -20.98 18.09 24.96
CA ALA A 418 -19.57 17.81 24.78
C ALA A 418 -18.65 18.86 25.41
N ARG A 419 -19.09 20.10 25.61
CA ARG A 419 -18.23 21.15 26.20
C ARG A 419 -18.60 21.58 27.62
N LEU A 420 -19.82 21.30 28.10
CA LEU A 420 -20.24 21.66 29.45
C LEU A 420 -20.48 20.43 30.33
N ALA A 421 -21.50 19.64 30.04
CA ALA A 421 -21.93 18.53 30.88
C ALA A 421 -20.92 17.37 30.88
N GLY A 422 -20.43 16.99 29.70
CA GLY A 422 -19.45 15.92 29.50
C GLY A 422 -18.17 16.12 30.29
N PRO A 423 -17.44 17.24 30.11
CA PRO A 423 -16.22 17.52 30.84
C PRO A 423 -16.41 17.52 32.36
N ALA A 424 -17.53 18.03 32.88
CA ALA A 424 -17.83 18.00 34.31
C ALA A 424 -17.98 16.56 34.84
N VAL A 425 -18.74 15.71 34.12
CA VAL A 425 -18.90 14.29 34.46
C VAL A 425 -17.55 13.55 34.39
N LEU A 426 -16.77 13.79 33.33
CA LEU A 426 -15.46 13.17 33.13
C LEU A 426 -14.45 13.63 34.19
N ALA A 427 -14.52 14.89 34.65
CA ALA A 427 -13.71 15.41 35.74
C ALA A 427 -14.01 14.68 37.06
N VAL A 428 -15.30 14.50 37.40
CA VAL A 428 -15.72 13.73 38.58
C VAL A 428 -15.26 12.27 38.49
N GLN A 429 -15.40 11.65 37.32
CA GLN A 429 -14.93 10.28 37.09
C GLN A 429 -13.40 10.17 37.21
N SER A 430 -12.67 11.12 36.65
CA SER A 430 -11.21 11.18 36.72
C SER A 430 -10.73 11.38 38.15
N PHE A 431 -11.36 12.26 38.93
CA PHE A 431 -11.09 12.43 40.36
C PHE A 431 -11.33 11.13 41.14
N ARG A 432 -12.46 10.45 40.90
CA ARG A 432 -12.75 9.13 41.51
C ARG A 432 -11.71 8.08 41.14
N ARG A 433 -11.20 8.09 39.90
CA ARG A 433 -10.16 7.17 39.43
C ARG A 433 -8.81 7.47 40.07
N LEU A 434 -8.41 8.75 40.14
CA LEU A 434 -7.18 9.19 40.80
C LEU A 434 -7.17 8.77 42.28
N ARG A 435 -8.28 8.94 43.02
CA ARG A 435 -8.38 8.48 44.43
C ARG A 435 -8.31 6.95 44.59
N LYS A 436 -8.56 6.20 43.51
CA LYS A 436 -8.47 4.73 43.48
C LYS A 436 -7.12 4.24 42.94
N LEU A 437 -6.34 5.11 42.28
CA LEU A 437 -5.04 4.78 41.71
C LEU A 437 -4.09 4.36 42.84
N GLY A 438 -3.40 3.22 42.68
CA GLY A 438 -2.47 2.71 43.67
C GLY A 438 -3.11 2.09 44.93
N ARG A 439 -4.44 1.98 45.04
CA ARG A 439 -5.10 1.28 46.18
C ARG A 439 -4.86 -0.22 46.20
N LYS A 440 -4.60 -0.81 45.04
CA LYS A 440 -4.15 -2.20 44.91
C LYS A 440 -2.74 -2.18 44.34
N PRO A 441 -1.81 -2.99 44.87
CA PRO A 441 -0.51 -3.13 44.25
C PRO A 441 -0.69 -3.66 42.83
N PRO A 442 0.11 -3.19 41.86
CA PRO A 442 0.14 -3.79 40.53
C PRO A 442 0.55 -5.27 40.64
N PRO A 443 0.11 -6.13 39.70
CA PRO A 443 0.65 -7.48 39.64
C PRO A 443 2.16 -7.41 39.46
N ALA A 444 2.91 -8.17 40.25
CA ALA A 444 4.35 -8.31 40.03
C ALA A 444 4.58 -8.87 38.62
N PRO A 445 5.61 -8.40 37.88
CA PRO A 445 6.69 -7.52 38.30
C PRO A 445 6.47 -6.03 37.99
N PHE A 446 5.27 -5.59 37.66
CA PHE A 446 5.08 -4.25 37.12
C PHE A 446 5.15 -3.18 38.20
N GLY A 447 5.78 -2.05 37.88
CA GLY A 447 5.79 -0.88 38.72
C GLY A 447 4.39 -0.28 38.92
N PRO A 448 4.22 0.69 39.83
CA PRO A 448 2.95 1.35 40.04
C PRO A 448 2.42 1.97 38.74
N PRO A 449 1.09 2.05 38.53
CA PRO A 449 0.53 2.67 37.33
C PRO A 449 0.82 4.18 37.28
N LEU A 450 1.06 4.73 36.09
CA LEU A 450 1.27 6.17 35.88
C LEU A 450 -0.01 6.95 36.16
N ARG A 451 0.10 8.11 36.83
CA ARG A 451 -1.01 9.07 36.99
C ARG A 451 -1.50 9.56 35.63
N ALA A 452 -0.60 9.70 34.67
CA ALA A 452 -0.91 10.01 33.28
C ALA A 452 -1.96 9.05 32.66
N SER A 453 -2.06 7.79 33.10
CA SER A 453 -3.07 6.86 32.60
C SER A 453 -4.52 7.32 32.83
N VAL A 454 -4.77 8.05 33.93
CA VAL A 454 -6.10 8.60 34.22
C VAL A 454 -6.40 9.78 33.31
N ALA A 455 -5.43 10.66 33.10
CA ALA A 455 -5.55 11.80 32.18
C ALA A 455 -5.76 11.33 30.73
N LEU A 456 -5.00 10.33 30.28
CA LEU A 456 -5.16 9.72 28.95
C LEU A 456 -6.58 9.21 28.75
N ARG A 457 -7.13 8.48 29.73
CA ARG A 457 -8.48 7.96 29.63
C ARG A 457 -9.53 9.07 29.52
N GLY A 458 -9.37 10.16 30.27
CA GLY A 458 -10.22 11.34 30.17
C GLY A 458 -10.16 11.99 28.79
N ILE A 459 -8.96 12.11 28.20
CA ILE A 459 -8.75 12.63 26.84
C ILE A 459 -9.48 11.76 25.81
N LEU A 460 -9.32 10.44 25.88
CA LEU A 460 -9.98 9.51 24.95
C LEU A 460 -11.50 9.51 25.08
N GLU A 461 -12.02 9.51 26.31
CA GLU A 461 -13.46 9.57 26.58
C GLU A 461 -14.06 10.89 26.06
N GLN A 462 -13.38 12.02 26.31
CA GLN A 462 -13.78 13.33 25.80
C GLN A 462 -13.77 13.38 24.27
N TYR A 463 -12.70 12.88 23.64
CA TYR A 463 -12.57 12.84 22.19
C TYR A 463 -13.74 12.09 21.52
N TYR A 464 -14.04 10.87 21.98
CA TYR A 464 -15.17 10.11 21.43
C TYR A 464 -16.53 10.69 21.81
N LEU A 465 -16.67 11.35 22.97
CA LEU A 465 -17.89 12.06 23.34
C LEU A 465 -18.16 13.24 22.39
N GLU A 466 -17.15 14.04 22.08
CA GLU A 466 -17.22 15.09 21.07
C GLU A 466 -17.60 14.52 19.70
N GLY A 467 -17.00 13.41 19.31
CA GLY A 467 -17.29 12.73 18.05
C GLY A 467 -18.75 12.32 17.91
N ARG A 468 -19.41 11.83 18.97
CA ARG A 468 -20.82 11.40 18.93
C ARG A 468 -21.79 12.51 18.52
N THR A 469 -21.44 13.77 18.82
CA THR A 469 -22.27 14.95 18.59
C THR A 469 -21.73 15.88 17.51
N ALA A 470 -20.59 15.56 16.88
CA ALA A 470 -19.94 16.42 15.89
C ALA A 470 -20.73 16.54 14.58
N ASP A 471 -21.44 15.47 14.17
CA ASP A 471 -22.18 15.38 12.90
C ASP A 471 -23.25 16.48 12.78
N GLY A 472 -23.04 17.40 11.83
CA GLY A 472 -23.91 18.56 11.59
C GLY A 472 -23.79 19.68 12.64
N ALA A 473 -22.84 19.58 13.59
CA ALA A 473 -22.47 20.66 14.51
C ALA A 473 -21.16 21.35 14.07
N ARG A 474 -20.23 20.59 13.49
CA ARG A 474 -18.94 21.04 12.95
C ARG A 474 -18.51 20.18 11.77
N PRO A 475 -17.65 20.67 10.87
CA PRO A 475 -17.18 19.86 9.76
C PRO A 475 -16.37 18.67 10.29
N VAL A 476 -16.57 17.49 9.72
CA VAL A 476 -15.91 16.24 10.13
C VAL A 476 -14.97 15.76 9.04
N ALA A 477 -13.72 15.46 9.39
CA ALA A 477 -12.76 14.84 8.49
C ALA A 477 -12.38 13.45 9.03
N TRP A 478 -12.40 12.44 8.18
CA TRP A 478 -11.75 11.15 8.45
C TRP A 478 -10.41 11.13 7.76
N VAL A 479 -9.34 10.84 8.50
CA VAL A 479 -7.97 10.99 8.00
C VAL A 479 -7.10 9.77 8.33
N THR A 480 -6.15 9.47 7.44
CA THR A 480 -5.10 8.49 7.76
C THR A 480 -4.18 9.02 8.87
N SER A 481 -3.54 8.11 9.60
CA SER A 481 -2.62 8.43 10.69
C SER A 481 -1.45 9.32 10.25
N GLY A 482 -1.05 9.22 8.97
CA GLY A 482 -0.01 10.03 8.33
C GLY A 482 -0.50 11.28 7.58
N ALA A 483 -1.74 11.73 7.75
CA ALA A 483 -2.26 12.92 7.05
C ALA A 483 -1.84 14.26 7.70
N PRO A 484 -1.71 15.36 6.91
CA PRO A 484 -1.40 16.71 7.39
C PRO A 484 -2.57 17.38 8.10
N VAL A 485 -2.81 16.99 9.35
CA VAL A 485 -3.94 17.44 10.16
C VAL A 485 -3.89 18.92 10.53
N GLU A 486 -2.71 19.53 10.44
CA GLU A 486 -2.46 20.95 10.74
C GLU A 486 -3.28 21.88 9.83
N ILE A 487 -3.66 21.43 8.64
CA ILE A 487 -4.56 22.15 7.73
C ILE A 487 -6.01 22.18 8.26
N LEU A 488 -6.46 21.11 8.92
CA LEU A 488 -7.85 20.92 9.35
C LEU A 488 -8.18 21.62 10.67
N ARG A 489 -7.23 21.66 11.61
CA ARG A 489 -7.43 22.26 12.94
C ARG A 489 -7.87 23.73 12.89
N PRO A 490 -7.20 24.65 12.17
CA PRO A 490 -7.58 26.06 12.13
C PRO A 490 -8.94 26.30 11.45
N LEU A 491 -9.39 25.38 10.59
CA LEU A 491 -10.72 25.39 9.97
C LEU A 491 -11.82 24.88 10.93
N GLY A 492 -11.43 24.26 12.04
CA GLY A 492 -12.35 23.85 13.12
C GLY A 492 -12.95 22.45 12.94
N TYR A 493 -12.33 21.60 12.13
CA TYR A 493 -12.77 20.22 11.93
C TYR A 493 -12.72 19.40 13.22
N TYR A 494 -13.68 18.48 13.35
CA TYR A 494 -13.46 17.28 14.14
C TYR A 494 -12.72 16.26 13.26
N VAL A 495 -11.58 15.78 13.73
CA VAL A 495 -10.71 14.86 12.98
C VAL A 495 -10.84 13.47 13.57
N ALA A 496 -11.34 12.51 12.78
CA ALA A 496 -11.48 11.11 13.13
C ALA A 496 -10.41 10.26 12.44
N TYR A 497 -9.95 9.20 13.11
CA TYR A 497 -8.92 8.29 12.60
C TYR A 497 -9.50 6.88 12.57
N PRO A 498 -9.91 6.38 11.39
CA PRO A 498 -10.35 5.00 11.22
C PRO A 498 -9.37 3.97 11.82
N GLU A 499 -8.07 4.13 11.56
CA GLU A 499 -7.01 3.26 12.13
C GLU A 499 -7.04 3.20 13.68
N ASN A 500 -7.20 4.35 14.36
CA ASN A 500 -7.28 4.39 15.82
C ASN A 500 -8.59 3.77 16.33
N HIS A 501 -9.70 3.97 15.60
CA HIS A 501 -10.96 3.32 15.92
C HIS A 501 -10.87 1.80 15.78
N ALA A 502 -10.23 1.30 14.72
CA ALA A 502 -10.01 -0.12 14.50
C ALA A 502 -9.10 -0.72 15.58
N ALA A 503 -8.05 -0.01 16.01
CA ALA A 503 -7.23 -0.40 17.18
C ALA A 503 -8.07 -0.57 18.45
N ILE A 504 -9.00 0.36 18.72
CA ILE A 504 -9.92 0.24 19.86
C ILE A 504 -10.88 -0.93 19.69
N CYS A 505 -11.39 -1.17 18.47
CA CYS A 505 -12.23 -2.33 18.18
C CYS A 505 -11.48 -3.64 18.47
N ALA A 506 -10.21 -3.74 18.09
CA ALA A 506 -9.37 -4.89 18.38
C ALA A 506 -9.13 -5.07 19.89
N ALA A 507 -8.71 -4.01 20.58
CA ALA A 507 -8.49 -4.02 22.03
C ALA A 507 -9.76 -4.35 22.84
N ARG A 508 -10.94 -4.05 22.29
CA ARG A 508 -12.26 -4.37 22.88
C ARG A 508 -12.84 -5.70 22.37
N LYS A 509 -12.07 -6.48 21.62
CA LYS A 509 -12.49 -7.78 21.05
C LYS A 509 -13.76 -7.68 20.20
N LYS A 510 -13.86 -6.61 19.39
CA LYS A 510 -14.95 -6.34 18.44
C LYS A 510 -14.51 -6.40 16.98
N ALA A 511 -13.21 -6.39 16.68
CA ALA A 511 -12.69 -6.38 15.31
C ALA A 511 -13.16 -7.57 14.48
N GLN A 512 -13.10 -8.81 15.01
CA GLN A 512 -13.47 -10.02 14.27
C GLN A 512 -14.85 -9.93 13.60
N GLY A 513 -15.90 -9.63 14.37
CA GLY A 513 -17.26 -9.56 13.81
C GLY A 513 -17.46 -8.41 12.82
N LEU A 514 -16.63 -7.36 12.88
CA LEU A 514 -16.63 -6.29 11.88
C LEU A 514 -15.91 -6.73 10.60
N CYS A 515 -14.77 -7.41 10.72
CA CYS A 515 -14.09 -8.01 9.58
C CYS A 515 -15.00 -9.00 8.83
N GLU A 516 -15.72 -9.86 9.56
CA GLU A 516 -16.68 -10.81 8.99
C GLU A 516 -17.83 -10.10 8.24
N ALA A 517 -18.32 -8.97 8.75
CA ALA A 517 -19.33 -8.17 8.06
C ALA A 517 -18.82 -7.58 6.73
N ALA A 518 -17.54 -7.18 6.67
CA ALA A 518 -16.92 -6.76 5.41
C ALA A 518 -16.71 -7.94 4.45
N GLU A 519 -16.31 -9.10 4.96
CA GLU A 519 -16.09 -10.32 4.18
C GLU A 519 -17.40 -10.81 3.50
N GLN A 520 -18.54 -10.68 4.19
CA GLN A 520 -19.87 -10.98 3.64
C GLN A 520 -20.26 -10.09 2.45
N GLU A 521 -19.67 -8.89 2.34
CA GLU A 521 -19.86 -7.95 1.23
C GLU A 521 -18.85 -8.16 0.08
N GLY A 522 -18.04 -9.23 0.16
CA GLY A 522 -17.08 -9.62 -0.87
C GLY A 522 -15.68 -9.04 -0.70
N TYR A 523 -15.38 -8.34 0.40
CA TYR A 523 -14.01 -7.92 0.70
C TYR A 523 -13.15 -9.10 1.13
N SER A 524 -11.99 -9.28 0.51
CA SER A 524 -11.11 -10.40 0.83
C SER A 524 -10.48 -10.27 2.22
N ARG A 525 -10.36 -11.38 2.94
CA ARG A 525 -9.60 -11.51 4.20
C ARG A 525 -8.12 -11.15 4.03
N ASN A 526 -7.59 -11.19 2.80
CA ASN A 526 -6.24 -10.76 2.47
C ASN A 526 -6.02 -9.24 2.55
N LEU A 527 -7.08 -8.44 2.69
CA LEU A 527 -6.96 -7.00 2.95
C LEU A 527 -6.59 -6.72 4.41
N CYS A 528 -5.97 -5.56 4.65
CA CYS A 528 -5.69 -5.04 5.98
C CYS A 528 -6.91 -5.13 6.92
N SER A 529 -6.69 -5.68 8.12
CA SER A 529 -7.71 -5.88 9.15
C SER A 529 -8.31 -4.58 9.68
N TYR A 530 -7.58 -3.47 9.71
CA TYR A 530 -8.17 -2.15 9.96
C TYR A 530 -9.18 -1.76 8.89
N ALA A 531 -8.82 -1.87 7.60
CA ALA A 531 -9.73 -1.53 6.51
C ALA A 531 -11.01 -2.37 6.58
N ARG A 532 -10.89 -3.69 6.81
CA ARG A 532 -12.05 -4.58 7.00
C ARG A 532 -12.87 -4.22 8.25
N THR A 533 -12.23 -3.86 9.36
CA THR A 533 -12.92 -3.40 10.58
C THR A 533 -13.76 -2.15 10.31
N ASP A 534 -13.19 -1.16 9.60
CA ASP A 534 -13.88 0.08 9.29
C ASP A 534 -14.98 -0.09 8.25
N PHE A 535 -14.78 -0.93 7.23
CA PHE A 535 -15.85 -1.33 6.32
C PHE A 535 -17.00 -2.00 7.09
N GLY A 536 -16.68 -2.97 7.95
CA GLY A 536 -17.65 -3.66 8.79
C GLY A 536 -18.42 -2.71 9.70
N MET A 537 -17.75 -1.68 10.23
CA MET A 537 -18.40 -0.64 11.04
C MET A 537 -19.36 0.21 10.19
N VAL A 538 -18.96 0.63 9.00
CA VAL A 538 -19.83 1.37 8.07
C VAL A 538 -21.04 0.54 7.62
N ILE A 539 -20.84 -0.76 7.37
CA ILE A 539 -21.89 -1.70 6.95
C ILE A 539 -22.87 -2.00 8.09
N SER A 540 -22.37 -2.32 9.28
CA SER A 540 -23.20 -2.81 10.39
C SER A 540 -23.68 -1.71 11.34
N GLY A 541 -23.06 -0.53 11.33
CA GLY A 541 -23.24 0.53 12.31
C GLY A 541 -22.71 0.19 13.72
N ARG A 542 -22.10 -0.98 13.92
CA ARG A 542 -21.67 -1.46 15.24
C ARG A 542 -20.30 -0.89 15.60
N THR A 543 -20.16 -0.38 16.82
CA THR A 543 -18.87 0.10 17.35
C THR A 543 -18.85 0.15 18.88
N PRO A 544 -17.71 -0.13 19.55
CA PRO A 544 -17.59 -0.02 21.00
C PRO A 544 -17.57 1.43 21.51
N VAL A 545 -17.41 2.43 20.64
CA VAL A 545 -17.36 3.85 21.05
C VAL A 545 -18.73 4.55 20.97
N GLY A 546 -19.79 3.80 20.73
CA GLY A 546 -21.17 4.29 20.59
C GLY A 546 -21.48 4.74 19.16
N ARG A 547 -20.80 5.80 18.69
CA ARG A 547 -20.96 6.31 17.32
C ARG A 547 -19.67 6.95 16.84
N VAL A 548 -19.30 6.70 15.59
CA VAL A 548 -18.28 7.47 14.86
C VAL A 548 -19.03 8.52 14.04
N PRO A 549 -18.66 9.82 14.10
CA PRO A 549 -19.34 10.83 13.30
C PRO A 549 -19.12 10.55 11.82
N ARG A 550 -20.16 10.76 11.03
CA ARG A 550 -20.07 10.68 9.58
C ARG A 550 -19.15 11.80 9.05
N PRO A 551 -18.22 11.53 8.11
CA PRO A 551 -17.34 12.55 7.58
C PRO A 551 -18.04 13.43 6.54
N ASP A 552 -17.59 14.68 6.46
CA ASP A 552 -17.82 15.62 5.37
C ASP A 552 -16.63 15.64 4.38
N LEU A 553 -15.46 15.17 4.82
CA LEU A 553 -14.23 15.06 4.03
C LEU A 553 -13.44 13.81 4.41
N LEU A 554 -12.87 13.14 3.42
CA LEU A 554 -11.90 12.06 3.60
C LEU A 554 -10.52 12.55 3.12
N VAL A 555 -9.48 12.29 3.91
CA VAL A 555 -8.10 12.69 3.57
C VAL A 555 -7.19 11.49 3.76
N THR A 556 -6.51 11.06 2.71
CA THR A 556 -5.53 9.97 2.78
C THR A 556 -4.16 10.45 2.36
N CYS A 557 -3.13 10.01 3.07
CA CYS A 557 -1.73 10.23 2.72
C CYS A 557 -1.02 8.88 2.56
N THR A 558 -0.33 8.65 1.45
CA THR A 558 0.28 7.34 1.12
C THR A 558 1.66 7.11 1.76
N ASN A 559 2.04 7.95 2.72
CA ASN A 559 3.34 7.88 3.41
C ASN A 559 3.44 6.75 4.43
N ILE A 560 2.31 6.15 4.81
CA ILE A 560 2.26 4.99 5.71
C ILE A 560 2.14 3.67 4.96
N CYS A 561 1.41 3.63 3.84
CA CYS A 561 1.27 2.47 2.96
C CYS A 561 0.52 2.85 1.67
N GLN A 562 0.58 1.98 0.65
CA GLN A 562 -0.26 2.13 -0.54
C GLN A 562 -1.71 1.64 -0.31
N THR A 563 -1.92 0.77 0.67
CA THR A 563 -3.23 0.21 1.05
C THR A 563 -4.28 1.29 1.38
N VAL A 564 -3.90 2.40 2.01
CA VAL A 564 -4.85 3.45 2.39
C VAL A 564 -5.50 4.15 1.20
N ALA A 565 -4.83 4.21 0.04
CA ALA A 565 -5.45 4.72 -1.18
C ALA A 565 -6.64 3.84 -1.59
N GLY A 566 -6.49 2.51 -1.56
CA GLY A 566 -7.58 1.57 -1.80
C GLY A 566 -8.71 1.73 -0.79
N TRP A 567 -8.35 1.70 0.50
CA TRP A 567 -9.29 1.80 1.60
C TRP A 567 -10.14 3.07 1.57
N TYR A 568 -9.55 4.25 1.42
CA TYR A 568 -10.28 5.51 1.47
C TYR A 568 -11.15 5.75 0.23
N ARG A 569 -10.80 5.16 -0.92
CA ARG A 569 -11.68 5.15 -2.10
C ARG A 569 -12.97 4.37 -1.84
N VAL A 570 -12.86 3.21 -1.19
CA VAL A 570 -14.03 2.44 -0.77
C VAL A 570 -14.90 3.24 0.19
N LEU A 571 -14.30 3.89 1.20
CA LEU A 571 -15.03 4.73 2.14
C LEU A 571 -15.71 5.92 1.45
N SER A 572 -15.00 6.60 0.54
CA SER A 572 -15.52 7.72 -0.25
C SER A 572 -16.75 7.33 -1.04
N ARG A 573 -16.71 6.20 -1.74
CA ARG A 573 -17.84 5.67 -2.50
C ARG A 573 -19.01 5.27 -1.61
N ARG A 574 -18.76 4.48 -0.55
CA ARG A 574 -19.83 3.98 0.35
C ARG A 574 -20.50 5.11 1.11
N LEU A 575 -19.72 6.11 1.52
CA LEU A 575 -20.25 7.25 2.24
C LEU A 575 -20.76 8.34 1.30
N GLY A 576 -20.31 8.44 0.05
CA GLY A 576 -20.63 9.55 -0.84
C GLY A 576 -20.04 10.87 -0.32
N VAL A 577 -18.75 10.85 0.02
CA VAL A 577 -18.01 11.95 0.67
C VAL A 577 -16.75 12.25 -0.16
N PRO A 578 -16.38 13.53 -0.40
CA PRO A 578 -15.19 13.86 -1.16
C PRO A 578 -13.92 13.28 -0.53
N LEU A 579 -13.00 12.81 -1.38
CA LEU A 579 -11.70 12.27 -1.01
C LEU A 579 -10.57 13.14 -1.54
N VAL A 580 -9.62 13.48 -0.69
CA VAL A 580 -8.33 14.07 -1.06
C VAL A 580 -7.25 13.01 -0.86
N VAL A 581 -6.48 12.72 -1.91
CA VAL A 581 -5.33 11.82 -1.89
C VAL A 581 -4.06 12.67 -1.95
N ILE A 582 -3.23 12.56 -0.91
CA ILE A 582 -1.90 13.13 -0.85
C ILE A 582 -0.92 11.98 -1.10
N ASP A 583 -0.43 11.94 -2.33
CA ASP A 583 0.49 10.91 -2.79
C ASP A 583 1.93 11.32 -2.49
N THR A 584 2.62 10.49 -1.73
CA THR A 584 4.02 10.69 -1.31
C THR A 584 4.93 9.67 -2.01
N PRO A 585 5.84 10.12 -2.90
CA PRO A 585 6.81 9.23 -3.54
C PRO A 585 7.69 8.50 -2.54
N PHE A 586 7.88 7.19 -2.75
CA PHE A 586 8.78 6.39 -1.92
C PHE A 586 10.23 6.86 -2.12
N LEU A 587 10.94 7.11 -1.02
CA LEU A 587 12.25 7.74 -1.03
C LEU A 587 13.37 6.69 -1.11
N GLN A 588 13.71 6.30 -2.34
CA GLN A 588 14.93 5.53 -2.61
C GLN A 588 16.14 6.46 -2.70
N GLY A 589 17.02 6.48 -1.69
CA GLY A 589 18.18 7.37 -1.68
C GLY A 589 17.88 8.82 -1.26
N GLY A 590 16.76 9.04 -0.56
CA GLY A 590 16.44 10.33 0.07
C GLY A 590 15.49 11.24 -0.71
N LEU A 591 15.18 12.38 -0.09
CA LEU A 591 14.20 13.36 -0.57
C LEU A 591 14.79 14.23 -1.70
N GLN A 592 14.05 14.37 -2.81
CA GLN A 592 14.44 15.17 -3.97
C GLN A 592 13.58 16.44 -4.08
N PRO A 593 14.08 17.52 -4.72
CA PRO A 593 13.30 18.76 -4.87
C PRO A 593 11.94 18.59 -5.57
N HIS A 594 11.85 17.72 -6.59
CA HIS A 594 10.57 17.47 -7.27
C HIS A 594 9.58 16.70 -6.39
N HIS A 595 10.05 15.85 -5.47
CA HIS A 595 9.18 15.22 -4.47
C HIS A 595 8.53 16.27 -3.57
N VAL A 596 9.31 17.26 -3.09
CA VAL A 596 8.79 18.32 -2.22
C VAL A 596 7.77 19.19 -2.95
N ARG A 597 8.08 19.64 -4.17
CA ARG A 597 7.13 20.41 -5.01
C ARG A 597 5.82 19.64 -5.22
N TYR A 598 5.93 18.35 -5.50
CA TYR A 598 4.77 17.48 -5.75
C TYR A 598 3.88 17.30 -4.52
N VAL A 599 4.46 17.04 -3.36
CA VAL A 599 3.70 16.89 -2.11
C VAL A 599 3.14 18.24 -1.65
N ARG A 600 3.94 19.32 -1.72
CA ARG A 600 3.50 20.68 -1.36
C ARG A 600 2.25 21.09 -2.13
N ARG A 601 2.26 20.92 -3.46
CA ARG A 601 1.10 21.28 -4.29
C ARG A 601 -0.16 20.53 -3.88
N GLN A 602 -0.06 19.24 -3.55
CA GLN A 602 -1.20 18.46 -3.08
C GLN A 602 -1.72 18.94 -1.71
N ILE A 603 -0.83 19.40 -0.82
CA ILE A 603 -1.24 19.97 0.48
C ILE A 603 -1.93 21.33 0.28
N GLU A 604 -1.49 22.15 -0.67
CA GLU A 604 -2.16 23.39 -1.06
C GLU A 604 -3.56 23.11 -1.65
N ASP A 605 -3.68 22.13 -2.56
CA ASP A 605 -4.97 21.71 -3.13
C ASP A 605 -5.90 21.12 -2.05
N PHE A 606 -5.34 20.37 -1.11
CA PHE A 606 -6.04 19.87 0.07
C PHE A 606 -6.60 21.02 0.92
N ALA A 607 -5.80 22.04 1.22
CA ALA A 607 -6.24 23.21 1.98
C ALA A 607 -7.45 23.88 1.31
N ALA A 608 -7.40 24.07 -0.01
CA ALA A 608 -8.51 24.66 -0.77
C ALA A 608 -9.79 23.81 -0.71
N VAL A 609 -9.69 22.46 -0.76
CA VAL A 609 -10.85 21.57 -0.57
C VAL A 609 -11.39 21.68 0.86
N ALA A 610 -10.51 21.68 1.85
CA ALA A 610 -10.88 21.75 3.26
C ALA A 610 -11.59 23.08 3.60
N GLU A 611 -11.16 24.21 3.03
CA GLU A 611 -11.83 25.51 3.17
C GLU A 611 -13.27 25.47 2.64
N ARG A 612 -13.45 24.93 1.43
CA ARG A 612 -14.76 24.81 0.78
C ARG A 612 -15.73 23.95 1.59
N VAL A 613 -15.29 22.79 2.08
CA VAL A 613 -16.12 21.90 2.89
C VAL A 613 -16.46 22.54 4.24
N ALA A 614 -15.51 23.24 4.86
CA ALA A 614 -15.72 23.92 6.13
C ALA A 614 -16.57 25.20 6.02
N GLY A 615 -16.66 25.78 4.82
CA GLY A 615 -17.24 27.11 4.62
C GLY A 615 -16.45 28.21 5.34
N ARG A 616 -15.13 28.06 5.45
CA ARG A 616 -14.22 28.97 6.19
C ARG A 616 -12.89 29.10 5.46
N THR A 617 -12.32 30.30 5.47
CA THR A 617 -10.98 30.57 4.95
C THR A 617 -9.91 30.20 5.97
N LEU A 618 -8.83 29.61 5.49
CA LEU A 618 -7.65 29.24 6.26
C LEU A 618 -6.83 30.48 6.59
N SER A 619 -6.68 30.77 7.88
CA SER A 619 -5.79 31.83 8.34
C SER A 619 -4.36 31.32 8.40
N MET A 620 -3.46 31.93 7.64
CA MET A 620 -2.03 31.56 7.64
C MET A 620 -1.39 31.70 9.03
N ASN A 621 -1.74 32.74 9.80
CA ASN A 621 -1.24 32.90 11.17
C ASN A 621 -1.69 31.75 12.09
N ARG A 622 -2.95 31.30 11.97
CA ARG A 622 -3.44 30.17 12.77
C ARG A 622 -2.87 28.84 12.29
N LEU A 623 -2.62 28.70 10.99
CA LEU A 623 -1.93 27.54 10.45
C LEU A 623 -0.52 27.46 11.03
N ASP A 624 0.21 28.58 11.03
CA ASP A 624 1.56 28.67 11.57
C ASP A 624 1.62 28.34 13.07
N GLU A 625 0.68 28.89 13.85
CA GLU A 625 0.50 28.55 15.27
C GLU A 625 0.20 27.05 15.45
N THR A 626 -0.69 26.48 14.63
CA THR A 626 -1.04 25.06 14.68
C THR A 626 0.16 24.16 14.38
N VAL A 627 1.00 24.55 13.41
CA VAL A 627 2.25 23.85 13.08
C VAL A 627 3.23 23.93 14.25
N GLY A 628 3.40 25.09 14.88
CA GLY A 628 4.21 25.24 16.09
C GLY A 628 3.73 24.34 17.24
N LEU A 629 2.42 24.27 17.49
CA LEU A 629 1.85 23.36 18.49
C LEU A 629 2.08 21.88 18.15
N ALA A 630 1.93 21.52 16.88
CA ALA A 630 2.17 20.16 16.41
C ALA A 630 3.64 19.74 16.59
N GLN A 631 4.55 20.65 16.27
CA GLN A 631 5.98 20.47 16.43
C GLN A 631 6.37 20.30 17.91
N GLU A 632 5.94 21.22 18.78
CA GLU A 632 6.23 21.19 20.21
C GLU A 632 5.73 19.88 20.85
N ALA A 633 4.50 19.49 20.51
CA ALA A 633 3.94 18.22 20.97
C ALA A 633 4.81 17.02 20.53
N SER A 634 5.26 17.02 19.27
CA SER A 634 6.10 15.96 18.67
C SER A 634 7.46 15.85 19.36
N MET A 635 8.10 16.98 19.66
CA MET A 635 9.34 17.02 20.44
C MET A 635 9.14 16.51 21.87
N LEU A 636 8.10 16.97 22.57
CA LEU A 636 7.78 16.53 23.93
C LEU A 636 7.50 15.02 24.02
N TRP A 637 6.84 14.47 22.99
CA TRP A 637 6.65 13.03 22.89
C TRP A 637 7.97 12.29 22.71
N GLY A 638 8.86 12.80 21.84
CA GLY A 638 10.24 12.29 21.71
C GLY A 638 10.99 12.31 23.05
N GLU A 639 10.90 13.41 23.82
CA GLU A 639 11.51 13.48 25.16
C GLU A 639 10.93 12.43 26.13
N CYS A 640 9.63 12.15 26.07
CA CYS A 640 9.03 11.07 26.87
C CYS A 640 9.61 9.71 26.47
N LEU A 641 9.77 9.44 25.17
CA LEU A 641 10.35 8.20 24.66
C LEU A 641 11.81 8.04 25.11
N GLU A 642 12.62 9.09 25.06
CA GLU A 642 14.03 9.07 25.50
C GLU A 642 14.21 8.65 26.97
N MET A 643 13.18 8.81 27.82
CA MET A 643 13.20 8.31 29.19
C MET A 643 13.35 6.78 29.26
N GLY A 644 12.95 6.07 28.21
CA GLY A 644 13.15 4.62 28.07
C GLY A 644 14.62 4.21 28.12
N ARG A 645 15.58 5.12 27.89
CA ARG A 645 17.03 4.84 27.96
C ARG A 645 17.57 4.59 29.37
N ARG A 646 16.81 5.00 30.40
CA ARG A 646 17.21 4.78 31.80
C ARG A 646 17.17 3.28 32.13
N ARG A 647 18.03 2.85 33.06
CA ARG A 647 18.13 1.48 33.53
C ARG A 647 17.91 1.44 35.06
N PRO A 648 16.79 0.86 35.54
CA PRO A 648 15.64 0.37 34.76
C PRO A 648 14.88 1.52 34.06
N ALA A 649 14.09 1.21 33.02
CA ALA A 649 13.23 2.21 32.40
C ALA A 649 12.08 2.62 33.36
N PRO A 650 11.65 3.89 33.39
CA PRO A 650 10.65 4.38 34.36
C PRO A 650 9.20 3.99 34.03
N TRP A 651 8.99 3.31 32.91
CA TRP A 651 7.68 2.87 32.41
C TRP A 651 7.79 1.53 31.68
N PHE A 652 6.65 0.89 31.46
CA PHE A 652 6.60 -0.35 30.69
C PHE A 652 6.28 -0.02 29.23
N GLY A 653 7.10 -0.47 28.28
CA GLY A 653 7.02 -0.08 26.88
C GLY A 653 5.69 -0.34 26.19
N ILE A 654 4.95 -1.36 26.63
CA ILE A 654 3.60 -1.62 26.12
C ILE A 654 2.66 -0.44 26.40
N GLU A 655 2.84 0.26 27.52
CA GLU A 655 2.05 1.45 27.82
C GLU A 655 2.34 2.63 26.88
N ALA A 656 3.55 2.71 26.31
CA ALA A 656 3.92 3.77 25.37
C ALA A 656 3.03 3.76 24.12
N PHE A 657 2.59 2.59 23.65
CA PHE A 657 1.60 2.47 22.56
C PHE A 657 0.27 3.17 22.89
N LEU A 658 -0.12 3.20 24.16
CA LEU A 658 -1.34 3.87 24.63
C LEU A 658 -1.10 5.37 24.80
N TYR A 659 0.04 5.76 25.36
CA TYR A 659 0.39 7.17 25.60
C TYR A 659 0.67 7.96 24.32
N MET A 660 0.88 7.30 23.19
CA MET A 660 0.96 7.93 21.88
C MET A 660 -0.39 8.49 21.40
N ALA A 661 -1.53 8.00 21.91
CA ALA A 661 -2.84 8.34 21.36
C ALA A 661 -3.12 9.86 21.27
N PRO A 662 -2.81 10.72 22.28
CA PRO A 662 -2.99 12.17 22.15
C PRO A 662 -2.27 12.78 20.95
N MET A 663 -1.06 12.29 20.61
CA MET A 663 -0.35 12.71 19.42
C MET A 663 -1.14 12.36 18.15
N VAL A 664 -1.68 11.14 18.08
CA VAL A 664 -2.45 10.71 16.91
C VAL A 664 -3.72 11.55 16.77
N ILE A 665 -4.55 11.63 17.81
CA ILE A 665 -5.91 12.18 17.70
C ILE A 665 -6.00 13.70 17.84
N LEU A 666 -4.99 14.36 18.44
CA LEU A 666 -5.05 15.77 18.85
C LEU A 666 -3.80 16.59 18.52
N ARG A 667 -2.86 16.09 17.67
CA ARG A 667 -1.74 16.92 17.16
C ARG A 667 -2.24 18.22 16.53
N GLY A 668 -1.49 19.30 16.77
CA GLY A 668 -1.88 20.68 16.42
C GLY A 668 -2.85 21.33 17.41
N THR A 669 -2.92 20.82 18.65
CA THR A 669 -3.67 21.43 19.76
C THR A 669 -2.82 21.50 21.02
N ASP A 670 -3.30 22.20 22.05
CA ASP A 670 -2.61 22.35 23.33
C ASP A 670 -2.74 21.12 24.25
N VAL A 671 -3.70 20.22 23.99
CA VAL A 671 -3.99 19.05 24.82
C VAL A 671 -2.80 18.07 24.88
N PRO A 672 -2.19 17.63 23.77
CA PRO A 672 -1.02 16.78 23.81
C PRO A 672 0.16 17.41 24.53
N ILE A 673 0.39 18.72 24.36
CA ILE A 673 1.49 19.44 25.02
C ILE A 673 1.33 19.37 26.55
N ARG A 674 0.15 19.72 27.07
CA ARG A 674 -0.14 19.63 28.51
C ARG A 674 0.01 18.21 29.04
N PHE A 675 -0.47 17.25 28.27
CA PHE A 675 -0.37 15.82 28.62
C PHE A 675 1.10 15.35 28.66
N TYR A 676 1.88 15.61 27.63
CA TYR A 676 3.27 15.14 27.53
C TYR A 676 4.20 15.85 28.51
N ARG A 677 3.98 17.14 28.83
CA ARG A 677 4.69 17.81 29.93
C ARG A 677 4.44 17.13 31.27
N ALA A 678 3.18 16.79 31.57
CA ALA A 678 2.83 16.10 32.83
C ALA A 678 3.40 14.68 32.87
N LEU A 679 3.31 13.94 31.76
CA LEU A 679 3.89 12.60 31.64
C LEU A 679 5.41 12.65 31.82
N LEU A 680 6.11 13.55 31.13
CA LEU A 680 7.56 13.70 31.22
C LEU A 680 8.02 14.07 32.64
N ALA A 681 7.30 14.96 33.31
CA ALA A 681 7.56 15.29 34.71
C ALA A 681 7.40 14.07 35.62
N GLU A 682 6.35 13.28 35.41
CA GLU A 682 6.12 12.03 36.16
C GLU A 682 7.21 10.98 35.88
N LEU A 683 7.64 10.82 34.62
CA LEU A 683 8.73 9.91 34.26
C LEU A 683 10.07 10.35 34.91
N ARG A 684 10.36 11.66 34.93
CA ARG A 684 11.54 12.22 35.62
C ARG A 684 11.46 11.99 37.14
N GLU A 685 10.28 12.16 37.75
CA GLU A 685 10.07 11.86 39.17
C GLU A 685 10.36 10.38 39.48
N ARG A 686 9.86 9.46 38.65
CA ARG A 686 10.12 8.02 38.80
C ARG A 686 11.59 7.69 38.75
N VAL A 687 12.31 8.25 37.79
CA VAL A 687 13.77 8.08 37.68
C VAL A 687 14.45 8.57 38.96
N GLY A 688 14.10 9.76 39.46
CA GLY A 688 14.68 10.29 40.71
C GLY A 688 14.38 9.45 41.95
N ARG A 689 13.28 8.70 41.95
CA ARG A 689 12.85 7.81 43.05
C ARG A 689 13.24 6.34 42.85
N GLY A 690 13.91 6.00 41.75
CA GLY A 690 14.26 4.62 41.41
C GLY A 690 13.04 3.72 41.10
N VAL A 691 11.91 4.29 40.68
CA VAL A 691 10.70 3.53 40.33
C VAL A 691 10.82 3.01 38.91
N ALA A 692 10.78 1.68 38.74
CA ALA A 692 10.84 1.02 37.44
C ALA A 692 9.45 0.84 36.83
N GLY A 693 9.39 0.67 35.49
CA GLY A 693 8.20 0.14 34.81
C GLY A 693 8.06 -1.37 35.00
N VAL A 694 9.19 -2.08 34.94
CA VAL A 694 9.32 -3.51 35.23
C VAL A 694 10.35 -3.64 36.35
N GLU A 695 9.90 -4.05 37.52
CA GLU A 695 10.77 -4.23 38.69
C GLU A 695 11.81 -5.32 38.40
N GLY A 696 13.09 -4.98 38.62
CA GLY A 696 14.20 -5.87 38.29
C GLY A 696 14.40 -6.10 36.79
N GLU A 697 14.08 -5.12 35.93
CA GLU A 697 14.32 -5.17 34.47
C GLU A 697 15.68 -5.79 34.12
N ARG A 698 15.67 -6.93 33.40
CA ARG A 698 16.86 -7.67 32.97
C ARG A 698 17.10 -7.61 31.48
N ILE A 699 16.03 -7.63 30.67
CA ILE A 699 16.09 -7.71 29.22
C ILE A 699 15.42 -6.48 28.62
N ARG A 700 16.10 -5.81 27.69
CA ARG A 700 15.63 -4.60 27.01
C ARG A 700 15.47 -4.90 25.54
N LEU A 701 14.28 -4.67 25.01
CA LEU A 701 13.93 -5.05 23.65
C LEU A 701 13.52 -3.83 22.82
N LEU A 702 13.85 -3.88 21.53
CA LEU A 702 13.24 -3.02 20.52
C LEU A 702 12.03 -3.74 19.91
N TRP A 703 10.93 -3.02 19.69
CA TRP A 703 9.78 -3.52 18.94
C TRP A 703 9.67 -2.83 17.57
N ASP A 704 9.61 -3.60 16.48
CA ASP A 704 9.31 -3.06 15.14
C ASP A 704 7.88 -3.40 14.72
N ASN A 705 7.18 -2.40 14.16
CA ASN A 705 5.76 -2.42 13.73
C ASN A 705 4.73 -2.06 14.82
N LEU A 706 3.45 -2.12 14.46
CA LEU A 706 2.27 -1.94 15.30
C LEU A 706 2.22 -2.99 16.43
N PRO A 707 1.60 -2.69 17.58
CA PRO A 707 1.34 -3.70 18.58
C PRO A 707 0.19 -4.63 18.17
N VAL A 708 0.15 -5.83 18.76
CA VAL A 708 -0.98 -6.77 18.62
C VAL A 708 -2.06 -6.39 19.61
N TRP A 709 -3.02 -5.54 19.20
CA TRP A 709 -4.01 -4.93 20.10
C TRP A 709 -4.86 -5.94 20.85
N SER A 710 -5.16 -7.07 20.21
CA SER A 710 -5.90 -8.17 20.81
C SER A 710 -5.09 -8.91 21.88
N GLU A 711 -3.76 -8.91 21.82
CA GLU A 711 -2.88 -9.74 22.68
C GLU A 711 -2.00 -8.94 23.67
N LEU A 712 -2.22 -7.62 23.78
CA LEU A 712 -1.42 -6.75 24.68
C LEU A 712 -1.26 -7.33 26.09
N ARG A 713 -2.33 -7.89 26.66
CA ARG A 713 -2.31 -8.49 28.00
C ARG A 713 -1.36 -9.70 28.07
N ARG A 714 -1.50 -10.63 27.13
CA ARG A 714 -0.71 -11.85 27.10
C ARG A 714 0.77 -11.56 26.84
N MET A 715 1.05 -10.60 25.95
CA MET A 715 2.42 -10.10 25.74
C MET A 715 2.98 -9.46 27.01
N SER A 716 2.17 -8.68 27.74
CA SER A 716 2.60 -8.09 29.01
C SER A 716 2.98 -9.17 30.03
N GLU A 717 2.10 -10.15 30.24
CA GLU A 717 2.32 -11.27 31.18
C GLU A 717 3.58 -12.07 30.82
N LEU A 718 3.82 -12.33 29.53
CA LEU A 718 5.04 -12.99 29.05
C LEU A 718 6.30 -12.17 29.38
N LEU A 719 6.34 -10.89 29.00
CA LEU A 719 7.51 -10.04 29.26
C LEU A 719 7.77 -9.90 30.77
N GLY A 720 6.71 -9.82 31.58
CA GLY A 720 6.81 -9.79 33.03
C GLY A 720 7.53 -11.01 33.60
N ARG A 721 7.17 -12.23 33.17
CA ARG A 721 7.81 -13.47 33.64
C ARG A 721 9.33 -13.51 33.44
N TYR A 722 9.83 -12.82 32.41
CA TYR A 722 11.26 -12.75 32.07
C TYR A 722 11.92 -11.44 32.51
N ARG A 723 11.21 -10.56 33.23
CA ARG A 723 11.67 -9.20 33.58
C ARG A 723 12.14 -8.42 32.34
N ALA A 724 11.46 -8.62 31.22
CA ALA A 724 11.77 -7.99 29.94
C ALA A 724 10.91 -6.73 29.73
N ASN A 725 11.46 -5.75 29.00
CA ASN A 725 10.77 -4.51 28.69
C ASN A 725 11.05 -4.06 27.26
N PHE A 726 10.02 -3.58 26.56
CA PHE A 726 10.23 -2.84 25.32
C PHE A 726 10.69 -1.43 25.66
N VAL A 727 11.92 -1.08 25.34
CA VAL A 727 12.49 0.23 25.69
C VAL A 727 12.33 1.25 24.57
N ALA A 728 12.09 0.78 23.35
CA ALA A 728 11.78 1.59 22.18
C ALA A 728 10.93 0.79 21.17
N ALA A 729 10.13 1.49 20.38
CA ALA A 729 9.41 0.91 19.26
C ALA A 729 9.39 1.84 18.05
N THR A 730 9.51 1.31 16.83
CA THR A 730 9.47 2.15 15.61
C THR A 730 8.11 2.84 15.45
N TYR A 731 7.02 2.15 15.79
CA TYR A 731 5.68 2.72 15.70
C TYR A 731 5.48 3.92 16.66
N THR A 732 6.00 3.86 17.88
CA THR A 732 5.87 4.98 18.83
C THR A 732 6.70 6.19 18.42
N HIS A 733 7.86 5.96 17.79
CA HIS A 733 8.76 7.00 17.33
C HIS A 733 8.29 7.70 16.03
N ALA A 734 7.35 7.10 15.29
CA ALA A 734 6.89 7.61 14.00
C ALA A 734 6.37 9.07 14.02
N TRP A 735 5.90 9.56 15.18
CA TRP A 735 5.44 10.94 15.36
C TRP A 735 6.49 11.90 15.93
N SER A 736 7.64 11.40 16.40
CA SER A 736 8.76 12.23 16.88
C SER A 736 9.91 12.31 15.87
N ASP A 737 10.09 11.30 15.01
CA ASP A 737 11.27 11.18 14.13
C ASP A 737 11.43 12.32 13.11
N CYS A 738 10.32 12.94 12.69
CA CYS A 738 10.32 14.06 11.75
C CYS A 738 9.88 15.38 12.40
N ALA A 739 9.88 15.48 13.73
CA ALA A 739 9.46 16.68 14.44
C ALA A 739 10.28 17.92 14.00
N ASP A 740 11.58 17.74 13.77
CA ASP A 740 12.48 18.82 13.34
C ASP A 740 12.20 19.33 11.92
N LEU A 741 11.46 18.58 11.09
CA LEU A 741 11.07 19.02 9.75
C LEU A 741 9.79 19.85 9.75
N LEU A 742 8.96 19.73 10.79
CA LEU A 742 7.67 20.39 10.90
C LEU A 742 7.85 21.74 11.60
N GLN A 743 8.17 22.77 10.83
CA GLN A 743 8.54 24.09 11.35
C GLN A 743 7.52 25.16 10.94
N PRO A 744 7.25 26.16 11.81
CA PRO A 744 6.56 27.38 11.41
C PRO A 744 7.39 28.22 10.41
N GLY A 745 6.79 29.24 9.81
CA GLY A 745 7.36 30.14 8.81
C GLY A 745 6.92 29.83 7.38
N ASP A 746 7.13 28.60 6.92
CA ASP A 746 6.53 28.07 5.67
C ASP A 746 5.82 26.74 5.96
N PRO A 747 4.56 26.79 6.46
CA PRO A 747 3.85 25.61 6.91
C PRO A 747 3.56 24.60 5.79
N PHE A 748 3.49 25.04 4.52
CA PHE A 748 3.27 24.13 3.40
C PHE A 748 4.55 23.38 3.00
N GLU A 749 5.68 24.08 2.93
CA GLU A 749 6.98 23.45 2.68
C GLU A 749 7.38 22.46 3.78
N SER A 750 7.24 22.89 5.04
CA SER A 750 7.66 22.10 6.19
C SER A 750 6.79 20.85 6.35
N ALA A 751 5.47 20.98 6.13
CA ALA A 751 4.57 19.83 6.04
C ALA A 751 4.96 18.89 4.88
N ALA A 752 5.21 19.42 3.68
CA ALA A 752 5.59 18.59 2.54
C ALA A 752 6.85 17.75 2.81
N ARG A 753 7.86 18.35 3.44
CA ARG A 753 9.10 17.65 3.84
C ARG A 753 8.83 16.61 4.92
N THR A 754 8.11 16.99 5.98
CA THR A 754 7.79 16.11 7.10
C THR A 754 7.03 14.87 6.63
N TYR A 755 5.93 15.06 5.90
CA TYR A 755 5.05 13.96 5.51
C TYR A 755 5.63 13.09 4.39
N ALA A 756 6.56 13.60 3.57
CA ALA A 756 7.29 12.79 2.61
C ALA A 756 8.39 11.93 3.25
N SER A 757 8.92 12.34 4.41
CA SER A 757 10.08 11.73 5.08
C SER A 757 9.74 10.75 6.21
N VAL A 758 8.48 10.36 6.37
CA VAL A 758 8.07 9.32 7.33
C VAL A 758 8.85 8.01 7.10
N LEU A 759 9.22 7.34 8.18
CA LEU A 759 10.06 6.12 8.19
C LEU A 759 9.63 5.06 7.17
N LEU A 760 8.33 4.80 7.07
CA LEU A 760 7.75 3.78 6.19
C LEU A 760 7.86 4.12 4.70
N ASN A 761 8.07 5.39 4.38
CA ASN A 761 8.20 5.89 3.02
C ASN A 761 9.68 5.99 2.58
N ARG A 762 10.59 5.31 3.28
CA ARG A 762 12.04 5.37 3.06
C ARG A 762 12.64 3.97 2.87
N ASP A 763 13.79 3.93 2.20
CA ASP A 763 14.54 2.71 1.92
C ASP A 763 14.92 1.89 3.19
N LEU A 764 15.09 0.58 3.02
CA LEU A 764 15.41 -0.34 4.12
C LEU A 764 16.81 -0.09 4.67
N ALA A 765 17.74 0.44 3.87
CA ALA A 765 19.08 0.80 4.33
C ALA A 765 19.01 1.91 5.39
N THR A 766 18.13 2.89 5.21
CA THR A 766 17.84 3.93 6.18
C THR A 766 17.13 3.37 7.41
N ARG A 767 16.07 2.56 7.23
CA ARG A 767 15.38 1.92 8.36
C ARG A 767 16.33 1.09 9.23
N ALA A 768 17.24 0.33 8.62
CA ALA A 768 18.24 -0.46 9.34
C ALA A 768 19.17 0.43 10.19
N ARG A 769 19.62 1.57 9.65
CA ARG A 769 20.47 2.51 10.39
C ARG A 769 19.75 3.12 11.58
N GLU A 770 18.50 3.52 11.41
CA GLU A 770 17.70 4.12 12.47
C GLU A 770 17.36 3.10 13.56
N LEU A 771 16.97 1.88 13.20
CA LEU A 771 16.77 0.77 14.14
C LEU A 771 18.04 0.44 14.94
N ALA A 772 19.20 0.38 14.27
CA ALA A 772 20.47 0.14 14.93
C ALA A 772 20.85 1.27 15.90
N ASP A 773 20.62 2.52 15.50
CA ASP A 773 20.86 3.68 16.35
C ASP A 773 19.96 3.67 17.59
N ILE A 774 18.66 3.44 17.42
CA ILE A 774 17.71 3.29 18.54
C ILE A 774 18.15 2.13 19.44
N GLY A 775 18.46 0.95 18.88
CA GLY A 775 18.92 -0.21 19.63
C GLY A 775 20.14 0.11 20.50
N ARG A 776 21.14 0.82 19.96
CA ARG A 776 22.31 1.27 20.70
C ARG A 776 21.98 2.33 21.76
N ARG A 777 21.25 3.39 21.40
CA ARG A 777 20.94 4.52 22.30
C ARG A 777 20.13 4.09 23.52
N PHE A 778 19.26 3.10 23.34
CA PHE A 778 18.42 2.53 24.39
C PHE A 778 19.04 1.30 25.06
N GLY A 779 20.22 0.85 24.60
CA GLY A 779 20.87 -0.36 25.10
C GLY A 779 19.92 -1.54 25.07
N ALA A 780 19.38 -1.85 23.89
CA ALA A 780 18.56 -3.03 23.66
C ALA A 780 19.46 -4.27 23.53
N ASP A 781 19.04 -5.37 24.15
CA ASP A 781 19.69 -6.67 24.11
C ASP A 781 19.19 -7.50 22.92
N GLY A 782 18.01 -7.17 22.38
CA GLY A 782 17.46 -7.79 21.17
C GLY A 782 16.34 -6.97 20.51
N ALA A 783 15.93 -7.38 19.32
CA ALA A 783 14.83 -6.77 18.58
C ALA A 783 13.74 -7.79 18.24
N VAL A 784 12.48 -7.41 18.43
CA VAL A 784 11.31 -8.20 18.02
C VAL A 784 10.63 -7.50 16.86
N PHE A 785 10.60 -8.18 15.72
CA PHE A 785 9.95 -7.76 14.49
C PHE A 785 8.57 -8.41 14.40
N HIS A 786 7.51 -7.63 14.53
CA HIS A 786 6.18 -8.11 14.26
C HIS A 786 5.92 -8.08 12.76
N ALA A 787 6.00 -9.24 12.12
CA ALA A 787 5.64 -9.47 10.73
C ALA A 787 4.11 -9.56 10.63
N ASP A 788 3.51 -8.38 10.72
CA ASP A 788 2.09 -8.16 10.65
C ASP A 788 1.55 -8.49 9.26
N ARG A 789 0.63 -9.45 9.20
CA ARG A 789 -0.03 -9.89 7.96
C ARG A 789 -0.71 -8.73 7.24
N SER A 790 -1.26 -7.78 7.99
CA SER A 790 -2.00 -6.64 7.44
C SER A 790 -1.11 -5.44 7.14
N CYS A 791 0.01 -5.26 7.85
CA CYS A 791 0.89 -4.09 7.68
C CYS A 791 2.10 -4.36 6.78
N LYS A 792 1.89 -4.36 5.46
CA LYS A 792 2.95 -4.72 4.50
C LYS A 792 4.20 -3.83 4.54
N PRO A 793 4.13 -2.48 4.60
CA PRO A 793 5.35 -1.65 4.56
C PRO A 793 6.31 -1.89 5.71
N TYR A 794 5.80 -2.21 6.91
CA TYR A 794 6.66 -2.69 7.98
C TYR A 794 7.20 -4.09 7.64
N SER A 795 6.30 -5.05 7.44
CA SER A 795 6.60 -6.49 7.51
C SER A 795 7.44 -7.03 6.36
N LEU A 796 7.23 -6.55 5.13
CA LEU A 796 7.85 -7.17 3.94
C LEU A 796 9.38 -7.00 3.87
N GLY A 797 9.95 -6.11 4.71
CA GLY A 797 11.40 -5.88 4.84
C GLY A 797 12.06 -6.54 6.05
N GLN A 798 11.29 -7.07 7.00
CA GLN A 798 11.80 -7.35 8.35
C GLN A 798 12.80 -8.50 8.43
N HIS A 799 12.69 -9.51 7.57
CA HIS A 799 13.63 -10.63 7.59
C HIS A 799 15.06 -10.18 7.27
N GLY A 800 15.23 -9.39 6.20
CA GLY A 800 16.52 -8.83 5.84
C GLY A 800 17.00 -7.74 6.81
N LEU A 801 16.09 -6.96 7.40
CA LEU A 801 16.43 -6.03 8.49
C LEU A 801 17.00 -6.78 9.71
N ARG A 802 16.35 -7.86 10.15
CA ARG A 802 16.80 -8.72 11.25
C ARG A 802 18.23 -9.21 11.01
N GLU A 803 18.49 -9.76 9.84
CA GLU A 803 19.81 -10.29 9.49
C GLU A 803 20.87 -9.20 9.49
N ARG A 804 20.55 -8.03 8.93
CA ARG A 804 21.46 -6.89 8.89
C ARG A 804 21.77 -6.33 10.29
N LEU A 805 20.78 -6.25 11.17
CA LEU A 805 20.97 -5.83 12.56
C LEU A 805 21.85 -6.82 13.33
N ALA A 806 21.60 -8.12 13.19
CA ALA A 806 22.41 -9.14 13.85
C ALA A 806 23.86 -9.13 13.33
N ALA A 807 24.06 -9.17 12.01
CA ALA A 807 25.38 -9.31 11.40
C ALA A 807 26.25 -8.05 11.54
N ARG A 808 25.67 -6.85 11.44
CA ARG A 808 26.44 -5.59 11.43
C ARG A 808 26.45 -4.85 12.75
N HIS A 809 25.46 -5.11 13.61
CA HIS A 809 25.26 -4.34 14.84
C HIS A 809 25.21 -5.21 16.10
N GLY A 810 25.34 -6.54 15.96
CA GLY A 810 25.34 -7.46 17.10
C GLY A 810 24.01 -7.51 17.86
N LEU A 811 22.92 -7.04 17.25
CA LEU A 811 21.60 -7.01 17.88
C LEU A 811 20.78 -8.22 17.39
N PRO A 812 20.66 -9.30 18.19
CA PRO A 812 19.88 -10.47 17.80
C PRO A 812 18.42 -10.09 17.61
N GLY A 813 17.74 -10.75 16.67
CA GLY A 813 16.35 -10.42 16.34
C GLY A 813 15.45 -11.63 16.13
N LEU A 814 14.20 -11.49 16.56
CA LEU A 814 13.13 -12.46 16.36
C LEU A 814 12.06 -11.86 15.45
N VAL A 815 11.63 -12.59 14.42
CA VAL A 815 10.43 -12.25 13.63
C VAL A 815 9.24 -13.09 14.14
N VAL A 816 8.11 -12.45 14.41
CA VAL A 816 6.85 -13.12 14.79
C VAL A 816 5.73 -12.69 13.83
N GLU A 817 5.06 -13.66 13.20
CA GLU A 817 3.96 -13.41 12.28
C GLU A 817 2.61 -13.41 13.03
N MET A 818 1.90 -12.29 13.02
CA MET A 818 0.58 -12.10 13.65
C MET A 818 -0.22 -11.04 12.85
N ASP A 819 -1.46 -10.77 13.23
CA ASP A 819 -2.22 -9.61 12.75
C ASP A 819 -2.45 -8.64 13.92
N HIS A 820 -2.31 -7.34 13.68
CA HIS A 820 -2.46 -6.34 14.74
C HIS A 820 -3.90 -6.21 15.29
N SER A 821 -4.93 -6.58 14.52
CA SER A 821 -6.35 -6.34 14.85
C SER A 821 -7.22 -7.60 14.81
N ASP A 822 -7.10 -8.44 13.80
CA ASP A 822 -7.94 -9.62 13.56
C ASP A 822 -7.42 -10.83 14.37
N PRO A 823 -8.11 -11.26 15.45
CA PRO A 823 -7.63 -12.33 16.31
C PRO A 823 -7.58 -13.70 15.63
N ARG A 824 -8.24 -13.88 14.47
CA ARG A 824 -8.24 -15.14 13.72
C ARG A 824 -6.90 -15.42 13.02
N ASP A 825 -6.06 -14.39 12.89
CA ASP A 825 -4.74 -14.45 12.24
C ASP A 825 -3.58 -14.25 13.25
N VAL A 826 -3.86 -14.44 14.54
CA VAL A 826 -2.87 -14.42 15.61
C VAL A 826 -2.48 -15.86 15.92
N ALA A 827 -1.29 -16.29 15.49
CA ALA A 827 -0.74 -17.62 15.80
C ALA A 827 -0.28 -17.68 17.27
N GLY A 828 -1.23 -17.58 18.19
CA GLY A 828 -0.99 -17.23 19.59
C GLY A 828 0.03 -18.10 20.31
N GLU A 829 -0.11 -19.43 20.32
CA GLU A 829 0.81 -20.32 21.06
C GLU A 829 2.18 -20.43 20.40
N ALA A 830 2.21 -20.62 19.07
CA ALA A 830 3.47 -20.69 18.33
C ALA A 830 4.32 -19.42 18.47
N SER A 831 3.70 -18.23 18.39
CA SER A 831 4.40 -16.95 18.55
C SER A 831 4.86 -16.72 20.00
N ALA A 832 4.08 -17.14 20.99
CA ALA A 832 4.49 -17.06 22.39
C ALA A 832 5.70 -17.96 22.68
N ASN A 833 5.67 -19.22 22.24
CA ASN A 833 6.78 -20.16 22.46
C ASN A 833 8.08 -19.67 21.79
N ARG A 834 7.99 -19.09 20.59
CA ARG A 834 9.15 -18.48 19.91
C ARG A 834 9.70 -17.28 20.66
N MET A 835 8.82 -16.47 21.26
CA MET A 835 9.22 -15.33 22.08
C MET A 835 9.87 -15.78 23.40
N GLU A 836 9.32 -16.79 24.07
CA GLU A 836 9.91 -17.41 25.27
C GLU A 836 11.32 -17.92 24.98
N ALA A 837 11.49 -18.75 23.95
CA ALA A 837 12.80 -19.26 23.55
C ALA A 837 13.80 -18.14 23.21
N PHE A 838 13.33 -17.04 22.60
CA PHE A 838 14.17 -15.88 22.32
C PHE A 838 14.60 -15.16 23.60
N LEU A 839 13.68 -14.95 24.55
CA LEU A 839 13.99 -14.34 25.85
C LEU A 839 14.98 -15.19 26.67
N GLU A 840 14.83 -16.51 26.64
CA GLU A 840 15.79 -17.45 27.26
C GLU A 840 17.17 -17.35 26.61
N GLY A 841 17.22 -17.28 25.27
CA GLY A 841 18.46 -17.08 24.52
C GLY A 841 19.18 -15.76 24.84
N LEU A 842 18.45 -14.74 25.33
CA LEU A 842 19.02 -13.47 25.82
C LEU A 842 19.45 -13.53 27.30
N GLY A 843 19.39 -14.70 27.94
CA GLY A 843 19.76 -14.90 29.35
C GLY A 843 18.60 -14.71 30.33
N GLY A 844 17.35 -14.70 29.85
CA GLY A 844 16.16 -14.68 30.70
C GLY A 844 15.91 -16.01 31.40
N VAL A 845 15.49 -15.96 32.66
CA VAL A 845 15.00 -17.12 33.42
C VAL A 845 13.52 -16.89 33.70
N GLY A 846 12.64 -17.70 33.12
CA GLY A 846 11.20 -17.55 33.31
C GLY A 846 10.80 -17.86 34.75
N GLU A 847 10.16 -16.91 35.42
CA GLU A 847 9.54 -17.15 36.72
C GLU A 847 8.12 -17.72 36.50
N SER A 848 7.85 -18.88 37.11
CA SER A 848 6.60 -19.66 36.97
C SER A 848 5.38 -18.99 37.57
#